data_AF-A0A9D0XVD1-F1
#
_entry.id   AF-A0A9D0XVD1-F1
#
_cell.length_a   1.000
_cell.length_b   1.000
_cell.length_c   1.000
_cell.angle_alpha   90.00
_cell.angle_beta   90.00
_cell.angle_gamma   90.00
#
_symmetry.space_group_name_H-M   'P 1'
#
loop_
_entity.id
_entity.type
_entity.pdbx_description
1 polymer ?
#
loop_
_entity_poly.entity_id
_entity_poly.type
_entity_poly.pdbx_seq_one_letter_code
_entity_poly.pdbx_strand_id
1 'polypeptide(L)'
;MRQKISRSLKKLFAIFLCFSLIFSFMVGDSAFAVVQDFGSTRIYYDEERVIAPGVTLNSWKGMNGSNAYKAGHMITFNPVTSDAKVLAAYGNSVNSRVSLSSTSKIEENRLGVSIIGGINGDFYYLENGVPIGLLIQNGRLVSYSNTKWNAIGFNSDGSVVIDTPNIDMNFTHKGKQYNFGNLNKAQNDWGPYLYTSDFGPNTASAVPSLEVVLDIISGEIKVGGTVTARVSAIEANSKATPIGPNQLVLSARNNKPGFSILANFIIGDEVTFTFRDVENKWTNVEQAVGGDKILINNGAIVSGLSTTNHAPSTAVGVKANGEVVFFQVDGRSTLSQGVSSMEIAQFLHKAGCIKAIQLDGGGSSAIIARMPGHSSPGLLNNPSDGTERHNSNGLLLVSKASIAIKEGQATKNPNAAKLHTYPGIVYALPGSTVEFSVLATDESYLPTAVPQQITWASSAGKIDSQGRLTVGNNPGKYAVLAVSGLIAGASEIVIPDKITSLKPSKSVITLLPGDVIDLSCEAYYQNMKVVSTDSSFTWEVEGNIGTITPEGVFTMSKDAQGSGRIRVSYGNSSAYINVIVPATPNAIEDFEGAFGWGYTTVRAKSANVSVVQDPSLARSGSGVLKMDYDFTLGNGVEKGVAGVYAYTLNPNTKTKTELSLNGNPVAIGMWVYGDNSKSWLRASVRDGSGQSFYIDFTPDYNPNTGTGGIDWTGWRYVEAKIPSGRKGPFVLETPIRVMCSRDEMRTKGTLYFDQLRAVYSGEEAVQETVVKITSPADNAVINTGRIPLTAEIITDPKGTGVDPNSIQVLLDGVVLSGLTITGNSNISIKGELGTELPLADGYHTLVVSYTDFSGKNGSKAITFTVDTGAPRVIATTTPTVTEGGSFTTALEIKNPKTLRKIYADIIYDTNAVEVVDADSKTAGLQVALEPWVSKGKVITHRVDATNGRITLEIDNLTNLSAEATAKLGTITFKAKPGFQDNTQIKLRLGAMIVGSNPSSQRFNLPDMNVTMEYALSLKVEGIRPGETTVITVTDKSGNPVENADIYLNDISYPFWKTDKNGQVVTNLIAPMLEREPLKIRAKKDGQISKAIILGQ
;
A
#
# COMPACT_ATOMS: atom_id res chain seq x y z
N MET A 1 14.25 -8.08 74.00
CA MET A 1 13.87 -8.00 72.57
C MET A 1 14.69 -6.97 71.77
N ARG A 2 14.83 -5.71 72.21
CA ARG A 2 15.58 -4.64 71.49
C ARG A 2 17.07 -4.95 71.22
N GLN A 3 17.79 -5.65 72.11
CA GLN A 3 19.19 -6.04 71.89
C GLN A 3 19.38 -7.17 70.86
N LYS A 4 18.40 -8.07 70.69
CA LYS A 4 18.46 -9.15 69.67
C LYS A 4 18.24 -8.58 68.24
N ILE A 5 17.34 -7.61 68.09
CA ILE A 5 17.07 -6.91 66.82
C ILE A 5 18.27 -6.04 66.42
N SER A 6 18.89 -5.33 67.38
CA SER A 6 20.11 -4.54 67.14
C SER A 6 21.31 -5.39 66.68
N ARG A 7 21.48 -6.60 67.24
CA ARG A 7 22.55 -7.52 66.82
C ARG A 7 22.30 -8.16 65.44
N SER A 8 21.05 -8.41 65.06
CA SER A 8 20.74 -8.97 63.73
C SER A 8 20.86 -7.91 62.63
N LEU A 9 20.39 -6.68 62.87
CA LEU A 9 20.57 -5.55 61.93
C LEU A 9 22.05 -5.21 61.73
N LYS A 10 22.88 -5.21 62.79
CA LYS A 10 24.32 -4.97 62.65
C LYS A 10 25.03 -6.06 61.86
N LYS A 11 24.61 -7.33 61.97
CA LYS A 11 25.14 -8.42 61.14
C LYS A 11 24.69 -8.29 59.68
N LEU A 12 23.44 -7.95 59.43
CA LEU A 12 22.92 -7.71 58.07
C LEU A 12 23.65 -6.51 57.40
N PHE A 13 23.86 -5.43 58.16
CA PHE A 13 24.55 -4.24 57.70
C PHE A 13 26.04 -4.48 57.47
N ALA A 14 26.71 -5.28 58.32
CA ALA A 14 28.09 -5.68 58.12
C ALA A 14 28.27 -6.63 56.93
N ILE A 15 27.35 -7.58 56.73
CA ILE A 15 27.31 -8.44 55.54
C ILE A 15 27.10 -7.58 54.29
N PHE A 16 26.16 -6.63 54.33
CA PHE A 16 25.91 -5.68 53.25
C PHE A 16 27.14 -4.80 52.95
N LEU A 17 27.85 -4.31 53.98
CA LEU A 17 29.08 -3.52 53.80
C LEU A 17 30.22 -4.37 53.23
N CYS A 18 30.39 -5.61 53.70
CA CYS A 18 31.37 -6.55 53.15
C CYS A 18 31.04 -6.91 51.70
N PHE A 19 29.76 -7.13 51.36
CA PHE A 19 29.33 -7.30 49.97
C PHE A 19 29.63 -6.04 49.15
N SER A 20 29.35 -4.83 49.67
CA SER A 20 29.66 -3.56 48.98
C SER A 20 31.16 -3.30 48.73
N LEU A 21 32.04 -3.82 49.59
CA LEU A 21 33.49 -3.79 49.40
C LEU A 21 33.97 -4.88 48.42
N ILE A 22 33.31 -6.04 48.42
CA ILE A 22 33.50 -7.11 47.42
C ILE A 22 33.01 -6.63 46.04
N PHE A 23 32.00 -5.75 45.97
CA PHE A 23 31.51 -5.12 44.73
C PHE A 23 32.57 -4.29 44.00
N SER A 24 33.58 -3.76 44.70
CA SER A 24 34.71 -3.08 44.06
C SER A 24 35.68 -4.04 43.37
N PHE A 25 35.66 -5.33 43.75
CA PHE A 25 36.56 -6.38 43.24
C PHE A 25 35.85 -7.42 42.35
N MET A 26 34.52 -7.51 42.39
CA MET A 26 33.72 -8.43 41.56
C MET A 26 33.34 -7.89 40.19
N VAL A 27 33.48 -6.58 39.96
CA VAL A 27 33.59 -6.04 38.59
C VAL A 27 35.03 -6.30 38.16
N GLY A 28 35.31 -7.55 37.79
CA GLY A 28 36.65 -8.01 37.48
C GLY A 28 37.31 -7.13 36.41
N ASP A 29 38.54 -6.72 36.69
CA ASP A 29 39.51 -6.21 35.72
C ASP A 29 39.78 -7.28 34.65
N SER A 30 38.89 -7.35 33.67
CA SER A 30 39.20 -7.83 32.33
C SER A 30 38.83 -6.69 31.39
N ALA A 31 39.61 -5.61 31.41
CA ALA A 31 39.46 -4.52 30.48
C ALA A 31 39.86 -5.00 29.06
N PHE A 32 38.95 -5.71 28.38
CA PHE A 32 38.97 -5.70 26.93
C PHE A 32 38.70 -4.26 26.49
N ALA A 33 39.42 -3.80 25.46
CA ALA A 33 39.17 -2.51 24.86
C ALA A 33 37.75 -2.50 24.27
N VAL A 34 36.78 -2.01 25.06
CA VAL A 34 35.40 -1.83 24.59
C VAL A 34 35.44 -0.84 23.44
N VAL A 35 34.96 -1.24 22.27
CA VAL A 35 34.87 -0.35 21.10
C VAL A 35 33.87 0.75 21.43
N GLN A 36 34.36 1.97 21.65
CA GLN A 36 33.51 3.12 21.99
C GLN A 36 32.88 3.79 20.76
N ASP A 37 33.53 3.66 19.59
CA ASP A 37 33.12 4.26 18.34
C ASP A 37 33.80 3.56 17.14
N PHE A 38 33.21 3.66 15.96
CA PHE A 38 33.80 3.24 14.69
C PHE A 38 33.21 4.07 13.54
N GLY A 39 34.06 4.49 12.60
CA GLY A 39 33.66 5.43 11.55
C GLY A 39 33.06 6.71 12.14
N SER A 40 31.79 6.99 11.82
CA SER A 40 31.01 8.09 12.41
C SER A 40 30.04 7.65 13.51
N THR A 41 30.06 6.37 13.89
CA THR A 41 29.11 5.76 14.84
C THR A 41 29.71 5.76 16.23
N ARG A 42 28.99 6.32 17.20
CA ARG A 42 29.29 6.22 18.64
C ARG A 42 28.46 5.09 19.25
N ILE A 43 29.09 4.22 20.03
CA ILE A 43 28.42 3.18 20.83
C ILE A 43 27.88 3.85 22.11
N TYR A 44 26.61 3.63 22.42
CA TYR A 44 25.94 4.17 23.62
C TYR A 44 25.37 3.07 24.52
N TYR A 45 25.31 1.83 24.04
CA TYR A 45 24.93 0.65 24.78
C TYR A 45 25.92 -0.47 24.47
N ASP A 46 26.39 -1.15 25.50
CA ASP A 46 27.18 -2.36 25.40
C ASP A 46 26.86 -3.24 26.62
N GLU A 47 26.49 -4.49 26.38
CA GLU A 47 26.26 -5.51 27.40
C GLU A 47 27.20 -6.68 27.14
N GLU A 48 28.06 -6.96 28.11
CA GLU A 48 28.97 -8.10 28.08
C GLU A 48 28.43 -9.25 28.94
N ARG A 49 28.51 -10.48 28.43
CA ARG A 49 28.23 -11.70 29.17
C ARG A 49 29.20 -12.82 28.84
N VAL A 50 29.74 -13.47 29.87
CA VAL A 50 30.43 -14.74 29.71
C VAL A 50 29.39 -15.84 29.50
N ILE A 51 29.44 -16.53 28.36
CA ILE A 51 28.47 -17.56 27.95
C ILE A 51 29.03 -19.00 28.05
N ALA A 52 30.35 -19.13 28.14
CA ALA A 52 31.09 -20.34 28.49
C ALA A 52 32.49 -19.96 29.01
N PRO A 53 33.25 -20.87 29.65
CA PRO A 53 34.61 -20.54 30.09
C PRO A 53 35.48 -20.03 28.93
N GLY A 54 35.95 -18.78 29.03
CA GLY A 54 36.74 -18.12 27.99
C GLY A 54 35.96 -17.71 26.72
N VAL A 55 34.61 -17.67 26.79
CA VAL A 55 33.74 -17.25 25.68
C VAL A 55 32.83 -16.12 26.15
N THR A 56 32.92 -14.98 25.48
CA THR A 56 32.20 -13.76 25.84
C THR A 56 31.29 -13.31 24.70
N LEU A 57 30.04 -12.99 25.02
CA LEU A 57 29.07 -12.34 24.16
C LEU A 57 29.00 -10.85 24.49
N ASN A 58 29.18 -9.99 23.49
CA ASN A 58 28.88 -8.57 23.59
C ASN A 58 27.67 -8.23 22.73
N SER A 59 26.73 -7.46 23.27
CA SER A 59 25.58 -6.91 22.53
C SER A 59 25.64 -5.39 22.60
N TRP A 60 25.72 -4.73 21.45
CA TRP A 60 25.97 -3.29 21.40
C TRP A 60 24.95 -2.55 20.54
N LYS A 61 24.74 -1.27 20.87
CA LYS A 61 23.98 -0.33 20.05
C LYS A 61 24.75 0.98 19.91
N GLY A 62 24.74 1.51 18.69
CA GLY A 62 25.40 2.75 18.34
C GLY A 62 24.53 3.62 17.45
N MET A 63 24.93 4.88 17.32
CA MET A 63 24.31 5.84 16.41
C MET A 63 25.35 6.80 15.84
N ASN A 64 25.15 7.26 14.61
CA ASN A 64 25.93 8.36 14.06
C ASN A 64 25.30 9.73 14.36
N GLY A 65 26.00 10.81 13.99
CA GLY A 65 25.51 12.18 14.17
C GLY A 65 24.20 12.53 13.44
N SER A 66 23.77 11.70 12.49
CA SER A 66 22.52 11.84 11.73
C SER A 66 21.37 10.99 12.29
N ASN A 67 21.50 10.46 13.51
CA ASN A 67 20.53 9.55 14.16
C ASN A 67 20.28 8.23 13.39
N ALA A 68 21.26 7.76 12.60
CA ALA A 68 21.19 6.42 12.03
C ALA A 68 21.66 5.40 13.08
N TYR A 69 20.73 4.60 13.58
CA TYR A 69 20.99 3.56 14.58
C TYR A 69 21.68 2.35 13.96
N LYS A 70 22.49 1.68 14.77
CA LYS A 70 23.13 0.40 14.47
C LYS A 70 23.07 -0.49 15.70
N ALA A 71 22.80 -1.76 15.50
CA ALA A 71 22.78 -2.77 16.55
C ALA A 71 23.51 -4.02 16.07
N GLY A 72 24.30 -4.63 16.95
CA GLY A 72 25.06 -5.81 16.61
C GLY A 72 25.48 -6.60 17.83
N HIS A 73 26.05 -7.76 17.55
CA HIS A 73 26.51 -8.72 18.52
C HIS A 73 27.90 -9.23 18.16
N MET A 74 28.65 -9.65 19.17
CA MET A 74 29.93 -10.32 18.99
C MET A 74 30.09 -11.49 19.94
N ILE A 75 30.67 -12.58 19.45
CA ILE A 75 31.17 -13.66 20.31
C ILE A 75 32.69 -13.72 20.18
N THR A 76 33.40 -13.48 21.29
CA THR A 76 34.86 -13.56 21.37
C THR A 76 35.26 -14.82 22.12
N PHE A 77 36.20 -15.59 21.56
CA PHE A 77 36.73 -16.79 22.18
C PHE A 77 38.14 -17.10 21.66
N ASN A 78 38.91 -17.88 22.41
CA ASN A 78 40.18 -18.43 21.93
C ASN A 78 40.01 -19.94 21.64
N PRO A 79 40.21 -20.41 20.40
CA PRO A 79 40.02 -21.82 20.03
C PRO A 79 40.84 -22.82 20.88
N VAL A 80 41.96 -22.38 21.45
CA VAL A 80 42.84 -23.21 22.29
C VAL A 80 42.38 -23.17 23.74
N THR A 81 42.30 -21.98 24.35
CA THR A 81 42.18 -21.82 25.81
C THR A 81 40.74 -21.76 26.33
N SER A 82 39.76 -21.50 25.46
CA SER A 82 38.35 -21.47 25.84
C SER A 82 37.69 -22.85 25.75
N ASP A 83 36.48 -22.97 26.30
CA ASP A 83 35.62 -24.16 26.14
C ASP A 83 35.04 -24.30 24.72
N ALA A 84 35.22 -23.33 23.81
CA ALA A 84 34.68 -23.39 22.46
C ALA A 84 35.57 -24.18 21.50
N LYS A 85 34.96 -25.15 20.81
CA LYS A 85 35.50 -25.80 19.60
C LYS A 85 34.66 -25.37 18.40
N VAL A 86 35.30 -24.87 17.34
CA VAL A 86 34.58 -24.47 16.11
C VAL A 86 34.10 -25.72 15.36
N LEU A 87 32.92 -25.63 14.75
CA LEU A 87 32.35 -26.62 13.85
C LEU A 87 31.75 -25.88 12.64
N ALA A 88 32.22 -26.20 11.43
CA ALA A 88 31.52 -25.81 10.22
C ALA A 88 30.34 -26.76 10.02
N ALA A 89 29.14 -26.22 9.80
CA ALA A 89 27.90 -27.01 9.69
C ALA A 89 27.05 -26.52 8.53
N TYR A 90 26.43 -27.46 7.80
CA TYR A 90 25.62 -27.20 6.60
C TYR A 90 24.23 -27.84 6.66
N GLY A 91 23.80 -28.26 7.85
CA GLY A 91 22.45 -28.76 8.08
C GLY A 91 22.21 -30.17 7.55
N ASN A 92 21.32 -30.28 6.56
CA ASN A 92 20.86 -31.57 6.02
C ASN A 92 21.77 -32.08 4.90
N SER A 93 22.09 -31.23 3.92
CA SER A 93 22.95 -31.51 2.77
C SER A 93 23.44 -30.20 2.14
N VAL A 94 24.52 -30.26 1.35
CA VAL A 94 25.11 -29.08 0.69
C VAL A 94 24.14 -28.43 -0.31
N ASN A 95 23.24 -29.20 -0.94
CA ASN A 95 22.20 -28.70 -1.85
C ASN A 95 20.88 -28.35 -1.15
N SER A 96 20.92 -28.04 0.14
CA SER A 96 19.76 -27.65 0.94
C SER A 96 20.04 -26.37 1.73
N ARG A 97 19.00 -25.83 2.36
CA ARG A 97 19.13 -24.69 3.26
C ARG A 97 18.35 -24.92 4.53
N VAL A 98 18.91 -24.49 5.64
CA VAL A 98 18.28 -24.49 6.96
C VAL A 98 18.68 -23.23 7.71
N SER A 99 17.83 -22.75 8.63
CA SER A 99 18.19 -21.60 9.46
C SER A 99 19.38 -21.94 10.37
N LEU A 100 20.18 -20.95 10.81
CA LEU A 100 21.33 -21.20 11.69
C LEU A 100 20.88 -21.82 13.01
N SER A 101 19.76 -21.35 13.58
CA SER A 101 19.14 -21.96 14.77
C SER A 101 18.79 -23.43 14.54
N SER A 102 18.25 -23.76 13.37
CA SER A 102 17.91 -25.14 12.99
C SER A 102 19.15 -26.00 12.79
N THR A 103 20.19 -25.46 12.13
CA THR A 103 21.51 -26.13 11.99
C THR A 103 22.09 -26.47 13.36
N SER A 104 22.08 -25.51 14.29
CA SER A 104 22.53 -25.76 15.66
C SER A 104 21.75 -26.91 16.30
N LYS A 105 20.42 -26.96 16.14
CA LYS A 105 19.62 -28.03 16.73
C LYS A 105 19.90 -29.39 16.09
N ILE A 106 20.10 -29.42 14.77
CA ILE A 106 20.50 -30.62 14.04
C ILE A 106 21.83 -31.14 14.59
N GLU A 107 22.85 -30.28 14.75
CA GLU A 107 24.15 -30.70 15.26
C GLU A 107 24.11 -31.09 16.75
N GLU A 108 23.35 -30.38 17.59
CA GLU A 108 23.13 -30.79 19.00
C GLU A 108 22.56 -32.20 19.08
N ASN A 109 21.57 -32.53 18.25
CA ASN A 109 20.95 -33.85 18.24
C ASN A 109 21.88 -34.92 17.64
N ARG A 110 22.56 -34.59 16.53
CA ARG A 110 23.45 -35.52 15.81
C ARG A 110 24.66 -35.88 16.66
N LEU A 111 25.28 -34.90 17.30
CA LEU A 111 26.49 -35.06 18.09
C LEU A 111 26.18 -35.36 19.57
N GLY A 112 24.98 -35.03 20.08
CA GLY A 112 24.58 -35.13 21.49
C GLY A 112 25.43 -34.26 22.42
N VAL A 113 25.85 -33.10 21.93
CA VAL A 113 26.69 -32.11 22.61
C VAL A 113 25.90 -30.81 22.75
N SER A 114 26.45 -29.83 23.46
CA SER A 114 25.83 -28.51 23.57
C SER A 114 26.55 -27.47 22.73
N ILE A 115 25.76 -26.68 21.99
CA ILE A 115 26.27 -25.53 21.24
C ILE A 115 26.25 -24.29 22.15
N ILE A 116 27.35 -23.56 22.17
CA ILE A 116 27.54 -22.30 22.90
C ILE A 116 26.99 -21.14 22.08
N GLY A 117 27.21 -21.13 20.76
CA GLY A 117 26.75 -20.09 19.86
C GLY A 117 27.20 -20.33 18.42
N GLY A 118 27.01 -19.35 17.55
CA GLY A 118 27.42 -19.47 16.15
C GLY A 118 26.93 -18.33 15.26
N ILE A 119 27.42 -18.30 14.03
CA ILE A 119 27.07 -17.33 12.98
C ILE A 119 26.82 -18.02 11.64
N ASN A 120 26.09 -17.37 10.74
CA ASN A 120 25.97 -17.84 9.36
C ASN A 120 27.33 -17.78 8.63
N GLY A 121 27.46 -18.58 7.57
CA GLY A 121 28.70 -18.76 6.84
C GLY A 121 28.71 -18.16 5.44
N ASP A 122 29.02 -19.01 4.49
CA ASP A 122 29.36 -18.70 3.11
C ASP A 122 28.20 -18.10 2.30
N PHE A 123 28.56 -17.45 1.19
CA PHE A 123 27.62 -17.10 0.14
C PHE A 123 27.13 -18.36 -0.57
N TYR A 124 25.92 -18.30 -1.13
CA TYR A 124 25.28 -19.44 -1.76
C TYR A 124 24.27 -19.02 -2.83
N TYR A 125 23.94 -19.94 -3.73
CA TYR A 125 22.89 -19.75 -4.71
C TYR A 125 21.52 -19.86 -4.04
N LEU A 126 20.71 -18.80 -4.08
CA LEU A 126 19.40 -18.77 -3.41
C LEU A 126 18.41 -19.78 -4.01
N GLU A 127 18.64 -20.23 -5.24
CA GLU A 127 17.78 -21.16 -5.96
C GLU A 127 17.89 -22.59 -5.40
N ASN A 128 19.07 -22.99 -4.96
CA ASN A 128 19.36 -24.38 -4.58
C ASN A 128 20.15 -24.55 -3.26
N GLY A 129 20.58 -23.47 -2.62
CA GLY A 129 21.31 -23.52 -1.35
C GLY A 129 22.79 -23.87 -1.44
N VAL A 130 23.32 -24.16 -2.62
CA VAL A 130 24.69 -24.62 -2.77
C VAL A 130 25.67 -23.50 -2.41
N PRO A 131 26.59 -23.69 -1.44
CA PRO A 131 27.61 -22.71 -1.07
C PRO A 131 28.56 -22.44 -2.25
N ILE A 132 29.09 -21.23 -2.36
CA ILE A 132 29.95 -20.83 -3.46
C ILE A 132 31.41 -21.19 -3.17
N GLY A 133 31.90 -20.85 -1.99
CA GLY A 133 33.28 -21.04 -1.56
C GLY A 133 33.59 -22.43 -1.00
N LEU A 134 34.62 -22.47 -0.15
CA LEU A 134 35.14 -23.66 0.51
C LEU A 134 34.26 -24.09 1.68
N LEU A 135 34.03 -25.39 1.83
CA LEU A 135 33.47 -25.98 3.04
C LEU A 135 34.32 -27.18 3.43
N ILE A 136 34.89 -27.15 4.64
CA ILE A 136 35.59 -28.26 5.27
C ILE A 136 34.91 -28.55 6.60
N GLN A 137 34.60 -29.81 6.88
CA GLN A 137 34.08 -30.25 8.17
C GLN A 137 34.84 -31.50 8.64
N ASN A 138 35.44 -31.42 9.83
CA ASN A 138 36.27 -32.49 10.41
C ASN A 138 37.37 -32.98 9.45
N GLY A 139 38.06 -32.04 8.79
CA GLY A 139 39.15 -32.30 7.85
C GLY A 139 38.71 -32.82 6.46
N ARG A 140 37.43 -33.19 6.30
CA ARG A 140 36.87 -33.58 5.00
C ARG A 140 36.56 -32.36 4.15
N LEU A 141 36.97 -32.40 2.88
CA LEU A 141 36.62 -31.39 1.90
C LEU A 141 35.19 -31.67 1.42
N VAL A 142 34.23 -30.86 1.88
CA VAL A 142 32.80 -31.10 1.66
C VAL A 142 32.29 -30.37 0.43
N SER A 143 32.72 -29.15 0.16
CA SER A 143 32.33 -28.43 -1.06
C SER A 143 33.43 -27.48 -1.47
N TYR A 144 33.77 -27.46 -2.75
CA TYR A 144 34.79 -26.55 -3.27
C TYR A 144 34.65 -26.37 -4.78
N SER A 145 35.01 -25.19 -5.24
CA SER A 145 35.14 -24.86 -6.65
C SER A 145 36.49 -24.17 -6.85
N ASN A 146 37.12 -24.36 -7.99
CA ASN A 146 38.34 -23.63 -8.35
C ASN A 146 38.11 -22.12 -8.62
N THR A 147 36.89 -21.61 -8.38
CA THR A 147 36.62 -20.18 -8.32
C THR A 147 37.30 -19.56 -7.10
N LYS A 148 38.02 -18.45 -7.31
CA LYS A 148 38.90 -17.82 -6.31
C LYS A 148 38.12 -17.04 -5.24
N TRP A 149 37.35 -17.74 -4.41
CA TRP A 149 36.69 -17.20 -3.23
C TRP A 149 37.63 -17.23 -2.02
N ASN A 150 37.47 -16.26 -1.11
CA ASN A 150 38.20 -16.30 0.16
C ASN A 150 37.54 -17.31 1.11
N ALA A 151 38.26 -17.70 2.14
CA ALA A 151 37.74 -18.56 3.18
C ALA A 151 38.39 -18.28 4.53
N ILE A 152 37.74 -18.77 5.58
CA ILE A 152 38.32 -18.90 6.91
C ILE A 152 38.38 -20.38 7.27
N GLY A 153 39.53 -20.81 7.80
CA GLY A 153 39.80 -22.17 8.24
C GLY A 153 40.36 -22.21 9.66
N PHE A 154 40.02 -23.26 10.40
CA PHE A 154 40.49 -23.52 11.75
C PHE A 154 41.23 -24.86 11.78
N ASN A 155 42.49 -24.83 12.22
CA ASN A 155 43.30 -26.03 12.42
C ASN A 155 42.99 -26.67 13.78
N SER A 156 43.38 -27.94 13.95
CA SER A 156 43.20 -28.69 15.21
C SER A 156 43.99 -28.11 16.40
N ASP A 157 45.10 -27.43 16.13
CA ASP A 157 45.93 -26.72 17.12
C ASP A 157 45.35 -25.34 17.52
N GLY A 158 44.23 -24.93 16.92
CA GLY A 158 43.55 -23.66 17.16
C GLY A 158 44.08 -22.47 16.35
N SER A 159 45.10 -22.67 15.50
CA SER A 159 45.53 -21.64 14.56
C SER A 159 44.49 -21.42 13.45
N VAL A 160 44.38 -20.17 12.96
CA VAL A 160 43.35 -19.74 12.02
C VAL A 160 43.97 -19.28 10.71
N VAL A 161 43.40 -19.74 9.60
CA VAL A 161 43.79 -19.36 8.24
C VAL A 161 42.68 -18.47 7.66
N ILE A 162 43.05 -17.29 7.17
CA ILE A 162 42.17 -16.42 6.35
C ILE A 162 42.95 -16.10 5.09
N ASP A 163 42.52 -16.67 3.96
CA ASP A 163 43.17 -16.54 2.66
C ASP A 163 42.24 -17.01 1.53
N THR A 164 42.72 -16.97 0.28
CA THR A 164 42.08 -17.60 -0.89
C THR A 164 42.59 -19.04 -1.04
N PRO A 165 41.74 -20.09 -0.90
CA PRO A 165 42.15 -21.46 -1.16
C PRO A 165 42.52 -21.70 -2.62
N ASN A 166 43.53 -22.55 -2.83
CA ASN A 166 43.97 -22.98 -4.15
C ASN A 166 44.17 -24.51 -4.15
N ILE A 167 43.05 -25.22 -4.16
CA ILE A 167 43.01 -26.69 -4.17
C ILE A 167 42.86 -27.17 -5.60
N ASP A 168 43.89 -27.86 -6.11
CA ASP A 168 43.88 -28.49 -7.42
C ASP A 168 43.22 -29.88 -7.34
N MET A 169 42.11 -30.03 -8.06
CA MET A 169 41.22 -31.19 -8.01
C MET A 169 41.26 -31.96 -9.33
N ASN A 170 41.96 -33.09 -9.31
CA ASN A 170 42.17 -33.92 -10.49
C ASN A 170 41.82 -35.38 -10.25
N PHE A 171 41.44 -36.09 -11.31
CA PHE A 171 41.39 -37.55 -11.33
C PHE A 171 42.28 -38.12 -12.44
N THR A 172 42.85 -39.29 -12.19
CA THR A 172 43.66 -40.03 -13.15
C THR A 172 42.89 -41.24 -13.62
N HIS A 173 42.69 -41.35 -14.93
CA HIS A 173 42.03 -42.46 -15.61
C HIS A 173 42.90 -42.93 -16.77
N LYS A 174 43.25 -44.23 -16.79
CA LYS A 174 44.11 -44.86 -17.83
C LYS A 174 45.42 -44.09 -18.08
N GLY A 175 46.07 -43.63 -17.01
CA GLY A 175 47.34 -42.89 -17.07
C GLY A 175 47.24 -41.43 -17.47
N LYS A 176 46.04 -40.91 -17.78
CA LYS A 176 45.82 -39.50 -18.10
C LYS A 176 45.11 -38.78 -16.96
N GLN A 177 45.57 -37.57 -16.65
CA GLN A 177 45.01 -36.73 -15.61
C GLN A 177 43.98 -35.75 -16.21
N TYR A 178 42.88 -35.54 -15.49
CA TYR A 178 41.81 -34.64 -15.84
C TYR A 178 41.42 -33.78 -14.63
N ASN A 179 41.19 -32.50 -14.86
CA ASN A 179 40.66 -31.60 -13.84
C ASN A 179 39.12 -31.69 -13.82
N PHE A 180 38.52 -31.74 -12.64
CA PHE A 180 37.06 -31.68 -12.49
C PHE A 180 36.58 -30.38 -11.83
N GLY A 181 37.47 -29.62 -11.18
CA GLY A 181 37.27 -28.21 -10.80
C GLY A 181 36.12 -27.89 -9.82
N ASN A 182 35.16 -28.78 -9.62
CA ASN A 182 33.95 -28.58 -8.83
C ASN A 182 33.58 -29.86 -8.06
N LEU A 183 33.51 -29.73 -6.74
CA LEU A 183 33.07 -30.76 -5.80
C LEU A 183 31.79 -30.29 -5.12
N ASN A 184 30.72 -31.08 -5.22
CA ASN A 184 29.41 -30.79 -4.62
C ASN A 184 28.92 -29.36 -4.97
N LYS A 185 29.00 -28.99 -6.26
CA LYS A 185 28.52 -27.70 -6.79
C LYS A 185 27.36 -27.91 -7.76
N ALA A 186 26.54 -26.88 -7.96
CA ALA A 186 25.49 -26.91 -8.97
C ALA A 186 26.09 -27.08 -10.37
N GLN A 187 25.64 -28.09 -11.10
CA GLN A 187 26.18 -28.45 -12.40
C GLN A 187 25.92 -27.33 -13.44
N ASN A 188 26.95 -26.92 -14.17
CA ASN A 188 26.81 -26.06 -15.36
C ASN A 188 27.45 -26.73 -16.60
N ASP A 189 27.67 -25.98 -17.67
CA ASP A 189 28.21 -26.49 -18.93
C ASP A 189 29.71 -26.90 -18.86
N TRP A 190 30.42 -26.56 -17.79
CA TRP A 190 31.86 -26.75 -17.60
C TRP A 190 32.13 -27.83 -16.55
N GLY A 191 31.99 -29.09 -16.96
CA GLY A 191 32.29 -30.28 -16.15
C GLY A 191 33.54 -31.04 -16.61
N PRO A 192 33.83 -32.20 -16.01
CA PRO A 192 32.95 -32.97 -15.13
C PRO A 192 32.88 -32.44 -13.69
N TYR A 193 31.75 -32.64 -13.01
CA TYR A 193 31.55 -32.33 -11.58
C TYR A 193 31.69 -33.60 -10.75
N LEU A 194 32.27 -33.51 -9.56
CA LEU A 194 32.29 -34.62 -8.61
C LEU A 194 31.22 -34.41 -7.53
N TYR A 195 30.37 -35.40 -7.34
CA TYR A 195 29.35 -35.44 -6.30
C TYR A 195 29.62 -36.56 -5.29
N THR A 196 29.29 -36.26 -4.04
CA THR A 196 29.36 -37.18 -2.89
C THR A 196 28.00 -37.18 -2.19
N SER A 197 27.80 -38.09 -1.24
CA SER A 197 26.58 -38.11 -0.41
C SER A 197 26.37 -36.83 0.41
N ASP A 198 27.40 -36.01 0.64
CA ASP A 198 27.26 -34.72 1.30
C ASP A 198 26.46 -33.72 0.45
N PHE A 199 26.45 -33.89 -0.89
CA PHE A 199 25.69 -33.01 -1.78
C PHE A 199 24.20 -33.08 -1.49
N GLY A 200 23.67 -34.29 -1.31
CA GLY A 200 22.27 -34.61 -1.18
C GLY A 200 22.01 -36.05 -1.60
N PRO A 201 20.74 -36.48 -1.67
CA PRO A 201 20.39 -37.87 -1.99
C PRO A 201 20.74 -38.29 -3.43
N ASN A 202 20.96 -37.32 -4.33
CA ASN A 202 21.32 -37.54 -5.73
C ASN A 202 22.09 -36.32 -6.30
N THR A 203 22.57 -36.43 -7.54
CA THR A 203 23.35 -35.38 -8.25
C THR A 203 22.58 -34.11 -8.59
N ALA A 204 21.24 -34.11 -8.53
CA ALA A 204 20.36 -33.00 -8.92
C ALA A 204 20.68 -32.34 -10.28
N SER A 205 21.22 -33.11 -11.23
CA SER A 205 21.52 -32.66 -12.59
C SER A 205 20.25 -32.27 -13.36
N ALA A 206 19.87 -31.00 -13.37
CA ALA A 206 18.59 -30.54 -13.95
C ALA A 206 18.42 -30.83 -15.47
N VAL A 207 19.50 -31.22 -16.18
CA VAL A 207 19.50 -31.51 -17.62
C VAL A 207 20.15 -32.87 -17.92
N PRO A 208 19.81 -33.52 -19.05
CA PRO A 208 20.40 -34.80 -19.43
C PRO A 208 21.93 -34.77 -19.39
N SER A 209 22.49 -35.66 -18.60
CA SER A 209 23.93 -35.77 -18.33
C SER A 209 24.40 -37.21 -18.49
N LEU A 210 25.70 -37.38 -18.73
CA LEU A 210 26.40 -38.64 -18.55
C LEU A 210 26.96 -38.65 -17.12
N GLU A 211 26.53 -39.62 -16.32
CA GLU A 211 26.93 -39.75 -14.92
C GLU A 211 27.61 -41.10 -14.69
N VAL A 212 28.80 -41.08 -14.10
CA VAL A 212 29.61 -42.27 -13.79
C VAL A 212 29.58 -42.45 -12.29
N VAL A 213 29.02 -43.57 -11.82
CA VAL A 213 28.96 -43.94 -10.41
C VAL A 213 30.22 -44.72 -10.05
N LEU A 214 30.89 -44.34 -8.97
CA LEU A 214 32.10 -45.00 -8.50
C LEU A 214 31.97 -45.40 -7.03
N ASP A 215 32.36 -46.63 -6.72
CA ASP A 215 32.45 -47.13 -5.34
C ASP A 215 33.86 -46.85 -4.80
N ILE A 216 33.95 -46.21 -3.63
CA ILE A 216 35.23 -45.89 -2.99
C ILE A 216 35.89 -47.18 -2.50
N ILE A 217 37.13 -47.42 -2.93
CA ILE A 217 37.97 -48.53 -2.47
C ILE A 217 38.77 -48.12 -1.24
N SER A 218 39.40 -46.94 -1.30
CA SER A 218 40.27 -46.44 -0.22
C SER A 218 40.47 -44.93 -0.29
N GLY A 219 40.87 -44.35 0.84
CA GLY A 219 41.12 -42.93 1.00
C GLY A 219 39.87 -42.13 1.38
N GLU A 220 40.06 -40.85 1.62
CA GLU A 220 39.00 -39.90 2.00
C GLU A 220 39.16 -38.60 1.22
N ILE A 221 38.03 -37.94 0.94
CA ILE A 221 38.03 -36.63 0.29
C ILE A 221 38.47 -35.58 1.33
N LYS A 222 39.76 -35.27 1.31
CA LYS A 222 40.41 -34.29 2.18
C LYS A 222 41.45 -33.49 1.41
N VAL A 223 41.76 -32.29 1.88
CA VAL A 223 42.83 -31.47 1.32
C VAL A 223 44.18 -32.17 1.51
N GLY A 224 44.99 -32.25 0.45
CA GLY A 224 46.21 -33.05 0.38
C GLY A 224 45.99 -34.57 0.27
N GLY A 225 44.74 -35.02 0.20
CA GLY A 225 44.37 -36.43 0.15
C GLY A 225 44.26 -37.03 -1.25
N THR A 226 44.13 -38.34 -1.27
CA THR A 226 43.90 -39.17 -2.46
C THR A 226 42.74 -40.13 -2.18
N VAL A 227 41.89 -40.36 -3.18
CA VAL A 227 40.80 -41.36 -3.13
C VAL A 227 40.93 -42.28 -4.33
N THR A 228 40.90 -43.59 -4.11
CA THR A 228 40.81 -44.58 -5.18
C THR A 228 39.40 -45.16 -5.19
N ALA A 229 38.76 -45.15 -6.36
CA ALA A 229 37.41 -45.64 -6.55
C ALA A 229 37.30 -46.49 -7.83
N ARG A 230 36.29 -47.35 -7.90
CA ARG A 230 36.02 -48.22 -9.04
C ARG A 230 34.67 -47.90 -9.65
N VAL A 231 34.59 -47.80 -10.97
CA VAL A 231 33.34 -47.55 -11.70
C VAL A 231 32.38 -48.72 -11.50
N SER A 232 31.22 -48.47 -10.91
CA SER A 232 30.18 -49.47 -10.66
C SER A 232 28.98 -49.34 -11.60
N ALA A 233 28.67 -48.12 -12.07
CA ALA A 233 27.63 -47.88 -13.07
C ALA A 233 27.93 -46.67 -13.96
N ILE A 234 27.29 -46.64 -15.14
CA ILE A 234 27.34 -45.51 -16.07
C ILE A 234 25.90 -45.23 -16.53
N GLU A 235 25.40 -44.05 -16.16
CA GLU A 235 24.03 -43.63 -16.38
C GLU A 235 23.97 -42.57 -17.50
N ALA A 236 23.43 -42.97 -18.65
CA ALA A 236 23.28 -42.08 -19.80
C ALA A 236 21.97 -41.28 -19.73
N ASN A 237 22.03 -39.99 -20.09
CA ASN A 237 20.88 -39.06 -20.05
C ASN A 237 20.26 -38.91 -18.64
N SER A 238 21.03 -39.19 -17.59
CA SER A 238 20.56 -39.06 -16.21
C SER A 238 20.32 -37.59 -15.84
N LYS A 239 19.43 -37.39 -14.88
CA LYS A 239 19.12 -36.07 -14.30
C LYS A 239 19.20 -36.04 -12.76
N ALA A 240 19.36 -37.19 -12.13
CA ALA A 240 19.33 -37.30 -10.67
C ALA A 240 19.81 -38.69 -10.25
N THR A 241 21.08 -39.01 -10.49
CA THR A 241 21.61 -40.31 -10.08
C THR A 241 21.73 -40.36 -8.55
N PRO A 242 21.10 -41.34 -7.86
CA PRO A 242 21.25 -41.52 -6.43
C PRO A 242 22.72 -41.71 -6.05
N ILE A 243 23.11 -41.15 -4.90
CA ILE A 243 24.48 -41.29 -4.39
C ILE A 243 24.42 -42.13 -3.13
N GLY A 244 24.90 -43.37 -3.21
CA GLY A 244 24.95 -44.28 -2.07
C GLY A 244 26.03 -43.92 -1.04
N PRO A 245 25.98 -44.55 0.14
CA PRO A 245 27.08 -44.49 1.10
C PRO A 245 28.36 -45.05 0.44
N ASN A 246 29.51 -44.40 0.65
CA ASN A 246 30.78 -44.73 0.00
C ASN A 246 30.77 -44.68 -1.54
N GLN A 247 29.86 -43.90 -2.15
CA GLN A 247 29.86 -43.66 -3.58
C GLN A 247 30.22 -42.22 -3.95
N LEU A 248 30.77 -42.09 -5.14
CA LEU A 248 31.01 -40.84 -5.85
C LEU A 248 30.26 -40.86 -7.17
N VAL A 249 29.90 -39.69 -7.68
CA VAL A 249 29.37 -39.57 -9.04
C VAL A 249 30.12 -38.47 -9.80
N LEU A 250 30.79 -38.85 -10.89
CA LEU A 250 31.29 -37.89 -11.87
C LEU A 250 30.19 -37.58 -12.88
N SER A 251 29.88 -36.31 -13.09
CA SER A 251 28.74 -35.91 -13.92
C SER A 251 29.11 -34.83 -14.92
N ALA A 252 28.70 -35.00 -16.17
CA ALA A 252 28.86 -33.98 -17.21
C ALA A 252 27.63 -33.92 -18.12
N ARG A 253 27.17 -32.69 -18.40
CA ARG A 253 26.05 -32.44 -19.32
C ARG A 253 26.32 -32.99 -20.71
N ASN A 254 25.30 -33.53 -21.34
CA ASN A 254 25.39 -33.99 -22.72
C ASN A 254 25.80 -32.86 -23.67
N ASN A 255 26.64 -33.18 -24.66
CA ASN A 255 27.14 -32.25 -25.68
C ASN A 255 27.93 -31.06 -25.13
N LYS A 256 28.47 -31.16 -23.91
CA LYS A 256 29.34 -30.15 -23.29
C LYS A 256 30.76 -30.69 -23.07
N PRO A 257 31.78 -29.83 -22.85
CA PRO A 257 33.19 -30.25 -22.82
C PRO A 257 33.51 -31.43 -21.89
N GLY A 258 32.87 -31.52 -20.72
CA GLY A 258 33.10 -32.62 -19.78
C GLY A 258 32.60 -34.00 -20.26
N PHE A 259 31.69 -34.05 -21.23
CA PHE A 259 31.08 -35.30 -21.70
C PHE A 259 32.13 -36.22 -22.36
N SER A 260 32.98 -35.68 -23.23
CA SER A 260 33.99 -36.46 -23.94
C SER A 260 35.06 -37.04 -23.02
N ILE A 261 35.25 -36.43 -21.84
CA ILE A 261 36.12 -36.94 -20.78
C ILE A 261 35.50 -38.19 -20.17
N LEU A 262 34.22 -38.14 -19.80
CA LEU A 262 33.52 -39.25 -19.15
C LEU A 262 33.13 -40.40 -20.10
N ALA A 263 32.95 -40.12 -21.39
CA ALA A 263 32.53 -41.10 -22.40
C ALA A 263 33.52 -42.28 -22.60
N ASN A 264 34.75 -42.18 -22.10
CA ASN A 264 35.78 -43.23 -22.22
C ASN A 264 35.81 -44.21 -21.04
N PHE A 265 34.94 -44.01 -20.05
CA PHE A 265 34.84 -44.86 -18.87
C PHE A 265 34.10 -46.15 -19.21
N ILE A 266 34.54 -47.26 -18.62
CA ILE A 266 33.83 -48.53 -18.62
C ILE A 266 33.65 -49.04 -17.19
N ILE A 267 32.61 -49.84 -16.95
CA ILE A 267 32.38 -50.48 -15.65
C ILE A 267 33.61 -51.32 -15.28
N GLY A 268 34.06 -51.19 -14.04
CA GLY A 268 35.26 -51.83 -13.51
C GLY A 268 36.55 -51.00 -13.63
N ASP A 269 36.57 -49.89 -14.37
CA ASP A 269 37.73 -48.99 -14.41
C ASP A 269 38.05 -48.47 -12.99
N GLU A 270 39.34 -48.45 -12.64
CA GLU A 270 39.82 -47.80 -11.41
C GLU A 270 40.25 -46.36 -11.70
N VAL A 271 39.87 -45.46 -10.80
CA VAL A 271 40.12 -44.03 -10.90
C VAL A 271 40.69 -43.51 -9.58
N THR A 272 41.73 -42.70 -9.68
CA THR A 272 42.37 -42.08 -8.52
C THR A 272 42.15 -40.57 -8.54
N PHE A 273 41.49 -40.03 -7.52
CA PHE A 273 41.25 -38.61 -7.30
C PHE A 273 42.31 -38.02 -6.37
N THR A 274 42.72 -36.79 -6.63
CA THR A 274 43.72 -36.03 -5.87
C THR A 274 43.21 -34.62 -5.59
N PHE A 275 43.44 -34.13 -4.37
CA PHE A 275 42.95 -32.83 -3.88
C PHE A 275 44.14 -32.01 -3.36
N ARG A 276 45.04 -31.59 -4.24
CA ARG A 276 46.31 -31.00 -3.84
C ARG A 276 46.15 -29.54 -3.44
N ASP A 277 46.56 -29.18 -2.22
CA ASP A 277 46.76 -27.78 -1.87
C ASP A 277 48.04 -27.26 -2.51
N VAL A 278 47.92 -26.30 -3.42
CA VAL A 278 49.05 -25.74 -4.16
C VAL A 278 49.96 -24.91 -3.25
N GLU A 279 49.39 -24.27 -2.22
CA GLU A 279 50.09 -23.32 -1.35
C GLU A 279 50.42 -23.89 0.03
N ASN A 280 49.96 -25.10 0.35
CA ASN A 280 50.13 -25.77 1.66
C ASN A 280 49.63 -24.96 2.86
N LYS A 281 48.56 -24.17 2.69
CA LYS A 281 47.93 -23.38 3.76
C LYS A 281 46.70 -24.06 4.38
N TRP A 282 46.09 -25.02 3.67
CA TRP A 282 44.77 -25.59 3.95
C TRP A 282 44.80 -27.07 4.29
N THR A 283 45.93 -27.77 4.08
CA THR A 283 46.06 -29.23 4.32
C THR A 283 45.69 -29.68 5.74
N ASN A 284 45.93 -28.86 6.76
CA ASN A 284 45.67 -29.19 8.17
C ASN A 284 44.37 -28.58 8.72
N VAL A 285 43.58 -27.93 7.86
CA VAL A 285 42.35 -27.26 8.27
C VAL A 285 41.27 -28.29 8.56
N GLU A 286 40.69 -28.21 9.75
CA GLU A 286 39.64 -29.12 10.22
C GLU A 286 38.24 -28.57 9.93
N GLN A 287 38.07 -27.25 10.00
CA GLN A 287 36.78 -26.59 9.80
C GLN A 287 36.99 -25.38 8.91
N ALA A 288 36.20 -25.22 7.85
CA ALA A 288 36.28 -24.03 7.01
C ALA A 288 34.93 -23.68 6.40
N VAL A 289 34.71 -22.38 6.21
CA VAL A 289 33.63 -21.83 5.40
C VAL A 289 34.18 -20.74 4.47
N GLY A 290 33.55 -20.58 3.31
CA GLY A 290 33.85 -19.52 2.35
C GLY A 290 33.43 -18.14 2.85
N GLY A 291 33.98 -17.10 2.21
CA GLY A 291 33.65 -15.70 2.44
C GLY A 291 34.06 -14.82 1.25
N ASP A 292 33.55 -13.60 1.20
CA ASP A 292 33.73 -12.69 0.06
C ASP A 292 35.07 -11.95 0.14
N LYS A 293 35.22 -11.06 1.13
CA LYS A 293 36.33 -10.09 1.18
C LYS A 293 37.16 -10.22 2.44
N ILE A 294 38.47 -10.18 2.29
CA ILE A 294 39.39 -9.91 3.40
C ILE A 294 39.30 -8.41 3.74
N LEU A 295 38.94 -8.11 4.98
CA LEU A 295 38.71 -6.75 5.50
C LEU A 295 39.98 -6.17 6.14
N ILE A 296 40.71 -7.01 6.85
CA ILE A 296 41.96 -6.66 7.53
C ILE A 296 42.98 -7.74 7.17
N ASN A 297 44.19 -7.33 6.81
CA ASN A 297 45.30 -8.24 6.58
C ASN A 297 46.57 -7.70 7.22
N ASN A 298 47.29 -8.54 7.95
CA ASN A 298 48.53 -8.19 8.65
C ASN A 298 48.45 -6.90 9.49
N GLY A 299 47.34 -6.71 10.21
CA GLY A 299 47.12 -5.56 11.09
C GLY A 299 46.65 -4.27 10.40
N ALA A 300 46.50 -4.28 9.08
CA ALA A 300 46.05 -3.13 8.29
C ALA A 300 44.69 -3.38 7.64
N ILE A 301 43.82 -2.35 7.63
CA ILE A 301 42.56 -2.37 6.88
C ILE A 301 42.89 -2.38 5.38
N VAL A 302 42.24 -3.26 4.62
CA VAL A 302 42.46 -3.38 3.17
C VAL A 302 41.92 -2.14 2.44
N SER A 303 42.66 -1.68 1.42
CA SER A 303 42.25 -0.53 0.61
C SER A 303 41.04 -0.84 -0.29
N GLY A 304 40.20 0.16 -0.57
CA GLY A 304 39.09 0.03 -1.52
C GLY A 304 37.80 -0.56 -0.94
N LEU A 305 37.71 -0.74 0.38
CA LEU A 305 36.46 -1.11 1.05
C LEU A 305 35.41 0.01 0.91
N SER A 306 34.15 -0.38 0.77
CA SER A 306 33.05 0.56 0.57
C SER A 306 32.74 1.32 1.86
N THR A 307 32.60 2.64 1.73
CA THR A 307 32.09 3.53 2.78
C THR A 307 30.59 3.79 2.66
N THR A 308 29.93 3.14 1.69
CA THR A 308 28.49 3.21 1.41
C THR A 308 27.88 1.81 1.49
N ASN A 309 26.63 1.62 1.06
CA ASN A 309 25.97 0.31 1.04
C ASN A 309 25.82 -0.33 2.44
N HIS A 310 25.29 0.41 3.40
CA HIS A 310 24.96 -0.11 4.72
C HIS A 310 23.99 -1.30 4.62
N ALA A 311 24.42 -2.45 5.12
CA ALA A 311 23.66 -3.68 5.09
C ALA A 311 23.84 -4.50 6.38
N PRO A 312 22.88 -5.39 6.73
CA PRO A 312 23.13 -6.40 7.73
C PRO A 312 24.35 -7.23 7.29
N SER A 313 25.24 -7.55 8.22
CA SER A 313 26.55 -8.10 7.88
C SER A 313 27.03 -9.09 8.93
N THR A 314 27.73 -10.11 8.46
CA THR A 314 28.43 -11.09 9.29
C THR A 314 29.90 -11.12 8.90
N ALA A 315 30.79 -11.21 9.89
CA ALA A 315 32.23 -11.25 9.67
C ALA A 315 32.93 -12.05 10.77
N VAL A 316 34.18 -12.45 10.49
CA VAL A 316 35.06 -13.05 11.50
C VAL A 316 36.39 -12.29 11.53
N GLY A 317 36.81 -11.91 12.73
CA GLY A 317 38.12 -11.32 13.00
C GLY A 317 39.01 -12.23 13.83
N VAL A 318 40.32 -12.07 13.69
CA VAL A 318 41.34 -12.79 14.48
C VAL A 318 42.33 -11.79 15.05
N LYS A 319 42.52 -11.81 16.37
CA LYS A 319 43.48 -10.97 17.09
C LYS A 319 44.88 -11.60 17.12
N ALA A 320 45.89 -10.79 17.46
CA ALA A 320 47.28 -11.25 17.50
C ALA A 320 47.55 -12.37 18.54
N ASN A 321 46.74 -12.46 19.59
CA ASN A 321 46.82 -13.49 20.63
C ASN A 321 46.07 -14.79 20.27
N GLY A 322 45.53 -14.90 19.05
CA GLY A 322 44.75 -16.06 18.59
C GLY A 322 43.27 -16.05 18.99
N GLU A 323 42.78 -15.01 19.67
CA GLU A 323 41.33 -14.85 19.88
C GLU A 323 40.61 -14.60 18.55
N VAL A 324 39.43 -15.19 18.43
CA VAL A 324 38.53 -15.10 17.30
C VAL A 324 37.30 -14.31 17.72
N VAL A 325 36.85 -13.42 16.85
CA VAL A 325 35.65 -12.58 17.04
C VAL A 325 34.66 -12.91 15.94
N PHE A 326 33.56 -13.57 16.31
CA PHE A 326 32.37 -13.66 15.46
C PHE A 326 31.61 -12.34 15.58
N PHE A 327 31.33 -11.69 14.47
CA PHE A 327 30.72 -10.36 14.43
C PHE A 327 29.47 -10.38 13.56
N GLN A 328 28.38 -9.81 14.08
CA GLN A 328 27.11 -9.71 13.38
C GLN A 328 26.50 -8.32 13.63
N VAL A 329 25.90 -7.74 12.59
CA VAL A 329 25.19 -6.47 12.65
C VAL A 329 23.85 -6.58 11.93
N ASP A 330 22.79 -6.12 12.59
CA ASP A 330 21.46 -5.99 12.00
C ASP A 330 21.40 -4.86 10.98
N GLY A 331 20.41 -4.86 10.09
CA GLY A 331 20.28 -3.79 9.09
C GLY A 331 18.90 -3.74 8.45
N ARG A 332 18.69 -2.77 7.54
CA ARG A 332 17.43 -2.57 6.80
C ARG A 332 16.19 -2.37 7.69
N SER A 333 16.37 -1.83 8.89
CA SER A 333 15.26 -1.52 9.80
C SER A 333 15.45 -0.16 10.46
N THR A 334 14.41 0.34 11.14
CA THR A 334 14.50 1.55 11.97
C THR A 334 15.36 1.34 13.22
N LEU A 335 15.58 0.08 13.63
CA LEU A 335 16.42 -0.29 14.77
C LEU A 335 17.91 -0.37 14.40
N SER A 336 18.22 -0.71 13.14
CA SER A 336 19.57 -0.74 12.63
C SER A 336 19.60 -0.51 11.11
N GLN A 337 20.40 0.46 10.66
CA GLN A 337 20.62 0.71 9.23
C GLN A 337 21.51 -0.36 8.59
N GLY A 338 22.40 -0.98 9.36
CA GLY A 338 23.48 -1.84 8.87
C GLY A 338 24.82 -1.11 8.85
N VAL A 339 25.83 -1.79 8.34
CA VAL A 339 27.22 -1.30 8.25
C VAL A 339 27.77 -1.45 6.85
N SER A 340 28.70 -0.57 6.46
CA SER A 340 29.50 -0.75 5.24
C SER A 340 30.68 -1.69 5.49
N SER A 341 31.33 -2.22 4.44
CA SER A 341 32.51 -3.08 4.63
C SER A 341 33.69 -2.36 5.27
N MET A 342 33.85 -1.05 5.03
CA MET A 342 34.82 -0.21 5.73
C MET A 342 34.50 -0.12 7.24
N GLU A 343 33.23 0.06 7.61
CA GLU A 343 32.84 0.16 9.02
C GLU A 343 33.02 -1.16 9.77
N ILE A 344 32.77 -2.31 9.14
CA ILE A 344 33.08 -3.62 9.71
C ILE A 344 34.60 -3.72 9.99
N ALA A 345 35.43 -3.34 9.01
CA ALA A 345 36.88 -3.37 9.16
C ALA A 345 37.37 -2.44 10.27
N GLN A 346 36.81 -1.22 10.37
CA GLN A 346 37.14 -0.28 11.44
C GLN A 346 36.74 -0.79 12.83
N PHE A 347 35.55 -1.39 12.94
CA PHE A 347 35.10 -2.00 14.19
C PHE A 347 36.07 -3.11 14.62
N LEU A 348 36.31 -4.10 13.74
CA LEU A 348 37.15 -5.25 14.06
C LEU A 348 38.61 -4.85 14.32
N HIS A 349 39.13 -3.86 13.60
CA HIS A 349 40.47 -3.31 13.85
C HIS A 349 40.59 -2.69 15.24
N LYS A 350 39.59 -1.89 15.66
CA LYS A 350 39.51 -1.35 17.02
C LYS A 350 39.31 -2.42 18.09
N ALA A 351 38.63 -3.52 17.76
CA ALA A 351 38.52 -4.70 18.63
C ALA A 351 39.85 -5.50 18.72
N GLY A 352 40.91 -5.08 18.01
CA GLY A 352 42.24 -5.67 18.05
C GLY A 352 42.50 -6.75 17.01
N CYS A 353 41.60 -6.93 16.04
CA CYS A 353 41.78 -7.93 14.98
C CYS A 353 42.87 -7.52 14.00
N ILE A 354 43.82 -8.42 13.73
CA ILE A 354 44.90 -8.26 12.77
C ILE A 354 44.60 -8.92 11.41
N LYS A 355 43.62 -9.82 11.38
CA LYS A 355 43.03 -10.37 10.15
C LYS A 355 41.51 -10.40 10.30
N ALA A 356 40.78 -10.19 9.21
CA ALA A 356 39.33 -10.30 9.22
C ALA A 356 38.77 -10.62 7.83
N ILE A 357 37.67 -11.35 7.78
CA ILE A 357 36.95 -11.71 6.55
C ILE A 357 35.45 -11.42 6.71
N GLN A 358 34.83 -10.94 5.64
CA GLN A 358 33.39 -10.77 5.54
C GLN A 358 32.74 -12.06 5.00
N LEU A 359 31.70 -12.52 5.69
CA LEU A 359 30.87 -13.66 5.32
C LEU A 359 29.57 -13.17 4.64
N ASP A 360 28.64 -14.08 4.35
CA ASP A 360 27.35 -13.66 3.76
C ASP A 360 26.56 -12.78 4.73
N GLY A 361 25.89 -11.77 4.18
CA GLY A 361 25.16 -10.74 4.92
C GLY A 361 23.71 -10.63 4.47
N GLY A 362 23.14 -9.42 4.55
CA GLY A 362 21.74 -9.19 4.22
C GLY A 362 20.81 -10.06 5.07
N GLY A 363 19.79 -10.66 4.44
CA GLY A 363 18.84 -11.52 5.16
C GLY A 363 19.46 -12.80 5.71
N SER A 364 20.65 -13.20 5.24
CA SER A 364 21.38 -14.39 5.72
C SER A 364 22.05 -14.15 7.08
N SER A 365 22.27 -12.87 7.45
CA SER A 365 23.00 -12.50 8.66
C SER A 365 22.27 -12.96 9.92
N ALA A 366 22.90 -13.89 10.64
CA ALA A 366 22.34 -14.50 11.84
C ALA A 366 23.44 -14.78 12.86
N ILE A 367 23.13 -14.60 14.14
CA ILE A 367 23.97 -15.00 15.27
C ILE A 367 23.11 -15.63 16.37
N ILE A 368 23.58 -16.75 16.89
CA ILE A 368 22.93 -17.50 17.97
C ILE A 368 23.87 -17.60 19.17
N ALA A 369 23.32 -17.62 20.38
CA ALA A 369 24.06 -17.99 21.58
C ALA A 369 23.16 -18.71 22.59
N ARG A 370 23.75 -19.65 23.32
CA ARG A 370 23.15 -20.27 24.50
C ARG A 370 23.44 -19.38 25.70
N MET A 371 22.43 -18.59 26.07
CA MET A 371 22.51 -17.76 27.27
C MET A 371 22.68 -18.66 28.51
N PRO A 372 23.53 -18.27 29.48
CA PRO A 372 23.81 -19.11 30.65
C PRO A 372 22.56 -19.61 31.38
N GLY A 373 22.45 -20.93 31.56
CA GLY A 373 21.30 -21.58 32.19
C GLY A 373 20.20 -21.99 31.22
N HIS A 374 20.25 -21.57 29.95
CA HIS A 374 19.42 -22.13 28.88
C HIS A 374 20.02 -23.44 28.36
N SER A 375 19.17 -24.32 27.82
CA SER A 375 19.57 -25.65 27.33
C SER A 375 20.16 -25.65 25.92
N SER A 376 19.76 -24.71 25.07
CA SER A 376 20.16 -24.62 23.67
C SER A 376 20.31 -23.15 23.26
N PRO A 377 21.08 -22.84 22.21
CA PRO A 377 21.17 -21.49 21.65
C PRO A 377 19.83 -20.94 21.15
N GLY A 378 19.65 -19.64 21.32
CA GLY A 378 18.59 -18.87 20.66
C GLY A 378 19.17 -17.83 19.70
N LEU A 379 18.35 -17.41 18.73
CA LEU A 379 18.66 -16.29 17.84
C LEU A 379 18.69 -14.97 18.63
N LEU A 380 19.76 -14.20 18.47
CA LEU A 380 19.94 -12.94 19.20
C LEU A 380 19.55 -11.71 18.40
N ASN A 381 19.82 -11.73 17.10
CA ASN A 381 19.67 -10.58 16.23
C ASN A 381 18.27 -10.50 15.60
N ASN A 382 17.96 -9.38 14.94
CA ASN A 382 16.69 -9.18 14.23
C ASN A 382 16.85 -9.39 12.71
N PRO A 383 16.43 -10.54 12.15
CA PRO A 383 16.62 -10.85 10.73
C PRO A 383 15.97 -9.81 9.81
N SER A 384 16.71 -9.37 8.79
CA SER A 384 16.21 -8.30 7.91
C SER A 384 15.04 -8.69 7.00
N ASP A 385 14.78 -10.00 6.84
CA ASP A 385 13.67 -10.54 6.05
C ASP A 385 12.39 -10.69 6.89
N GLY A 386 12.39 -10.28 8.16
CA GLY A 386 11.30 -10.47 9.12
C GLY A 386 11.31 -11.84 9.81
N THR A 387 11.92 -12.85 9.19
CA THR A 387 12.20 -14.17 9.77
C THR A 387 13.62 -14.60 9.46
N GLU A 388 14.20 -15.49 10.29
CA GLU A 388 15.53 -16.05 10.06
C GLU A 388 15.59 -16.74 8.68
N ARG A 389 16.52 -16.31 7.82
CA ARG A 389 16.70 -16.92 6.50
C ARG A 389 17.34 -18.30 6.62
N HIS A 390 16.96 -19.18 5.71
CA HIS A 390 17.61 -20.47 5.55
C HIS A 390 18.93 -20.28 4.81
N ASN A 391 20.04 -20.64 5.46
CA ASN A 391 21.41 -20.50 4.99
C ASN A 391 21.96 -21.84 4.48
N SER A 392 23.03 -21.78 3.68
CA SER A 392 23.74 -22.97 3.18
C SER A 392 24.59 -23.63 4.27
N ASN A 393 25.31 -22.83 5.05
CA ASN A 393 26.17 -23.27 6.13
C ASN A 393 26.40 -22.17 7.19
N GLY A 394 27.13 -22.52 8.25
CA GLY A 394 27.50 -21.64 9.34
C GLY A 394 28.67 -22.18 10.17
N LEU A 395 29.19 -21.32 11.05
CA LEU A 395 30.20 -21.68 12.05
C LEU A 395 29.53 -21.72 13.42
N LEU A 396 29.57 -22.90 14.05
CA LEU A 396 29.06 -23.13 15.39
C LEU A 396 30.22 -23.26 16.39
N LEU A 397 29.95 -22.93 17.64
CA LEU A 397 30.86 -23.14 18.78
C LEU A 397 30.31 -24.26 19.64
N VAL A 398 30.97 -25.40 19.65
CA VAL A 398 30.61 -26.57 20.46
C VAL A 398 31.33 -26.50 21.81
N SER A 399 30.65 -26.84 22.91
CA SER A 399 31.27 -26.93 24.24
C SER A 399 32.16 -28.16 24.36
N LYS A 400 33.46 -27.95 24.59
CA LYS A 400 34.47 -29.01 24.86
C LYS A 400 34.10 -29.79 26.12
N ALA A 401 33.59 -29.14 27.16
CA ALA A 401 33.08 -29.80 28.35
C ALA A 401 31.94 -30.76 28.02
N SER A 402 31.00 -30.36 27.15
CA SER A 402 29.91 -31.26 26.72
C SER A 402 30.40 -32.44 25.86
N ILE A 403 31.45 -32.23 25.05
CA ILE A 403 32.12 -33.31 24.31
C ILE A 403 32.77 -34.30 25.29
N ALA A 404 33.54 -33.81 26.27
CA ALA A 404 34.18 -34.66 27.27
C ALA A 404 33.16 -35.48 28.07
N ILE A 405 31.99 -34.92 28.39
CA ILE A 405 30.89 -35.64 29.03
C ILE A 405 30.31 -36.73 28.09
N LYS A 406 30.07 -36.39 26.83
CA LYS A 406 29.58 -37.33 25.80
C LYS A 406 30.53 -38.51 25.61
N GLU A 407 31.83 -38.24 25.58
CA GLU A 407 32.88 -39.24 25.38
C GLU A 407 33.24 -40.03 26.66
N GLY A 408 32.60 -39.73 27.80
CA GLY A 408 32.85 -40.39 29.08
C GLY A 408 34.16 -39.97 29.76
N GLN A 409 34.79 -38.89 29.29
CA GLN A 409 36.02 -38.32 29.86
C GLN A 409 35.74 -37.39 31.05
N ALA A 410 34.50 -36.89 31.17
CA ALA A 410 34.04 -36.07 32.28
C ALA A 410 32.63 -36.49 32.72
N THR A 411 32.19 -36.04 33.90
CA THR A 411 30.83 -36.27 34.40
C THR A 411 30.10 -34.93 34.58
N LYS A 412 28.79 -34.91 34.32
CA LYS A 412 27.98 -33.70 34.48
C LYS A 412 27.86 -33.35 35.97
N ASN A 413 28.22 -32.12 36.35
CA ASN A 413 28.01 -31.63 37.71
C ASN A 413 26.53 -31.24 37.89
N PRO A 414 25.77 -31.89 38.80
CA PRO A 414 24.36 -31.56 38.99
C PRO A 414 24.14 -30.29 39.82
N ASN A 415 25.19 -29.79 40.49
CA ASN A 415 25.08 -28.68 41.41
C ASN A 415 25.26 -27.33 40.71
N ALA A 416 24.45 -26.35 41.10
CA ALA A 416 24.63 -24.97 40.68
C ALA A 416 25.94 -24.40 41.24
N ALA A 417 26.79 -23.89 40.37
CA ALA A 417 28.01 -23.15 40.70
C ALA A 417 27.88 -21.65 40.40
N LYS A 418 26.98 -21.27 39.49
CA LYS A 418 26.72 -19.87 39.11
C LYS A 418 25.23 -19.62 38.97
N LEU A 419 24.79 -18.42 39.36
CA LEU A 419 23.44 -17.92 39.09
C LEU A 419 23.51 -16.84 38.02
N HIS A 420 22.50 -16.81 37.14
CA HIS A 420 22.41 -15.88 36.02
C HIS A 420 21.02 -15.25 36.04
N THR A 421 20.97 -13.93 36.12
CA THR A 421 19.72 -13.19 36.20
C THR A 421 19.31 -12.63 34.84
N TYR A 422 17.99 -12.56 34.61
CA TYR A 422 17.40 -12.09 33.36
C TYR A 422 16.22 -11.14 33.63
N PRO A 423 16.04 -10.05 32.86
CA PRO A 423 16.97 -9.54 31.83
C PRO A 423 18.30 -9.08 32.45
N GLY A 424 19.36 -8.91 31.64
CA GLY A 424 20.68 -8.50 32.14
C GLY A 424 20.74 -7.01 32.38
N ILE A 425 20.51 -6.22 31.34
CA ILE A 425 20.32 -4.78 31.45
C ILE A 425 18.87 -4.45 31.10
N VAL A 426 18.21 -3.64 31.92
CA VAL A 426 16.85 -3.17 31.68
C VAL A 426 16.72 -1.69 32.00
N TYR A 427 16.06 -0.94 31.13
CA TYR A 427 15.71 0.46 31.37
C TYR A 427 14.29 0.50 31.89
N ALA A 428 14.03 1.22 32.98
CA ALA A 428 12.69 1.29 33.55
C ALA A 428 12.39 2.65 34.19
N LEU A 429 11.15 3.13 34.03
CA LEU A 429 10.69 4.38 34.64
C LEU A 429 10.28 4.17 36.11
N PRO A 430 10.34 5.21 36.95
CA PRO A 430 9.80 5.18 38.31
C PRO A 430 8.37 4.63 38.41
N GLY A 431 8.08 3.85 39.45
CA GLY A 431 6.76 3.27 39.70
C GLY A 431 6.41 2.06 38.85
N SER A 432 7.13 1.82 37.74
CA SER A 432 6.96 0.61 36.93
C SER A 432 7.40 -0.65 37.68
N THR A 433 7.02 -1.82 37.15
CA THR A 433 7.40 -3.13 37.71
C THR A 433 8.23 -3.91 36.69
N VAL A 434 9.37 -4.43 37.13
CA VAL A 434 10.25 -5.29 36.33
C VAL A 434 10.31 -6.67 36.98
N GLU A 435 10.07 -7.72 36.20
CA GLU A 435 10.18 -9.11 36.63
C GLU A 435 11.59 -9.63 36.32
N PHE A 436 12.32 -10.05 37.34
CA PHE A 436 13.60 -10.73 37.19
C PHE A 436 13.44 -12.23 37.43
N SER A 437 14.08 -13.03 36.57
CA SER A 437 14.23 -14.47 36.77
C SER A 437 15.69 -14.84 36.99
N VAL A 438 15.91 -16.02 37.56
CA VAL A 438 17.25 -16.56 37.78
C VAL A 438 17.33 -17.98 37.21
N LEU A 439 18.41 -18.27 36.50
CA LEU A 439 18.79 -19.60 36.05
C LEU A 439 20.15 -19.97 36.65
N ALA A 440 20.48 -21.25 36.63
CA ALA A 440 21.72 -21.76 37.21
C ALA A 440 22.55 -22.57 36.21
N THR A 441 23.86 -22.54 36.38
CA THR A 441 24.80 -23.39 35.66
C THR A 441 25.82 -24.03 36.59
N ASP A 442 26.49 -25.07 36.11
CA ASP A 442 27.76 -25.55 36.68
C ASP A 442 28.94 -24.63 36.33
N GLU A 443 30.17 -25.04 36.67
CA GLU A 443 31.40 -24.27 36.37
C GLU A 443 31.63 -24.09 34.86
N SER A 444 31.15 -25.05 34.06
CA SER A 444 31.27 -25.12 32.60
C SER A 444 30.13 -24.42 31.87
N TYR A 445 29.30 -23.65 32.58
CA TYR A 445 28.12 -22.96 32.03
C TYR A 445 27.05 -23.90 31.43
N LEU A 446 27.07 -25.19 31.77
CA LEU A 446 26.00 -26.10 31.42
C LEU A 446 24.82 -25.91 32.38
N PRO A 447 23.57 -25.97 31.90
CA PRO A 447 22.39 -25.69 32.74
C PRO A 447 22.21 -26.74 33.84
N THR A 448 21.91 -26.23 35.04
CA THR A 448 21.59 -27.01 36.25
C THR A 448 20.30 -26.50 36.89
N ALA A 449 19.76 -27.25 37.85
CA ALA A 449 18.57 -26.82 38.58
C ALA A 449 18.89 -25.61 39.48
N VAL A 450 17.97 -24.65 39.53
CA VAL A 450 18.07 -23.48 40.41
C VAL A 450 17.97 -23.94 41.87
N PRO A 451 18.84 -23.47 42.79
CA PRO A 451 18.73 -23.76 44.22
C PRO A 451 17.37 -23.33 44.81
N GLN A 452 16.86 -24.05 45.81
CA GLN A 452 15.51 -23.83 46.36
C GLN A 452 15.31 -22.50 47.10
N GLN A 453 16.38 -21.83 47.56
CA GLN A 453 16.28 -20.60 48.35
C GLN A 453 17.03 -19.45 47.66
N ILE A 454 16.30 -18.66 46.87
CA ILE A 454 16.82 -17.44 46.26
C ILE A 454 16.45 -16.25 47.13
N THR A 455 17.45 -15.45 47.51
CA THR A 455 17.26 -14.14 48.14
C THR A 455 17.52 -13.05 47.11
N TRP A 456 16.54 -12.19 46.89
CA TRP A 456 16.65 -11.04 46.00
C TRP A 456 17.01 -9.77 46.76
N ALA A 457 17.88 -8.93 46.17
CA ALA A 457 18.25 -7.64 46.74
C ALA A 457 18.51 -6.58 45.66
N SER A 458 18.02 -5.36 45.87
CA SER A 458 18.34 -4.20 45.03
C SER A 458 18.16 -2.90 45.81
N SER A 459 18.92 -1.87 45.46
CA SER A 459 18.72 -0.48 45.89
C SER A 459 17.90 0.36 44.91
N ALA A 460 17.49 -0.23 43.77
CA ALA A 460 16.70 0.43 42.73
C ALA A 460 15.23 0.66 43.15
N GLY A 461 14.76 0.02 44.21
CA GLY A 461 13.35 0.00 44.60
C GLY A 461 13.03 -1.12 45.59
N LYS A 462 11.77 -1.58 45.59
CA LYS A 462 11.32 -2.70 46.43
C LYS A 462 11.25 -3.97 45.60
N ILE A 463 12.05 -4.98 45.93
CA ILE A 463 12.04 -6.29 45.27
C ILE A 463 11.46 -7.35 46.22
N ASP A 464 10.57 -8.18 45.70
CA ASP A 464 9.96 -9.28 46.48
C ASP A 464 10.75 -10.61 46.34
N SER A 465 10.29 -11.65 47.04
CA SER A 465 10.93 -12.97 47.01
C SER A 465 10.83 -13.70 45.66
N GLN A 466 9.97 -13.24 44.74
CA GLN A 466 9.80 -13.81 43.41
C GLN A 466 10.64 -13.07 42.35
N GLY A 467 11.36 -12.02 42.73
CA GLY A 467 12.17 -11.22 41.80
C GLY A 467 11.42 -10.07 41.14
N ARG A 468 10.22 -9.73 41.62
CA ARG A 468 9.44 -8.60 41.13
C ARG A 468 9.91 -7.31 41.78
N LEU A 469 10.49 -6.41 40.99
CA LEU A 469 10.99 -5.11 41.43
C LEU A 469 10.01 -4.00 41.07
N THR A 470 9.48 -3.29 42.08
CA THR A 470 8.84 -1.98 41.88
C THR A 470 9.92 -0.89 41.92
N VAL A 471 10.07 -0.18 40.81
CA VAL A 471 11.15 0.78 40.55
C VAL A 471 10.96 2.07 41.36
N GLY A 472 12.02 2.52 42.02
CA GLY A 472 12.05 3.74 42.82
C GLY A 472 12.17 5.02 41.98
N ASN A 473 12.15 6.17 42.64
CA ASN A 473 12.04 7.48 41.98
C ASN A 473 13.36 8.14 41.59
N ASN A 474 14.51 7.56 41.97
CA ASN A 474 15.81 8.19 41.80
C ASN A 474 16.49 7.70 40.52
N PRO A 475 16.74 8.57 39.52
CA PRO A 475 17.52 8.20 38.34
C PRO A 475 18.91 7.65 38.72
N GLY A 476 19.41 6.71 37.94
CA GLY A 476 20.70 6.08 38.18
C GLY A 476 20.80 4.66 37.65
N LYS A 477 21.98 4.07 37.82
CA LYS A 477 22.24 2.65 37.54
C LYS A 477 22.30 1.88 38.85
N TYR A 478 21.62 0.75 38.91
CA TYR A 478 21.52 -0.05 40.12
C TYR A 478 21.67 -1.53 39.80
N ALA A 479 22.22 -2.29 40.74
CA ALA A 479 22.28 -3.75 40.65
C ALA A 479 21.00 -4.40 41.20
N VAL A 480 20.61 -5.52 40.59
CA VAL A 480 19.60 -6.46 41.09
C VAL A 480 20.30 -7.80 41.28
N LEU A 481 20.31 -8.31 42.51
CA LEU A 481 21.05 -9.50 42.90
C LEU A 481 20.11 -10.64 43.22
N ALA A 482 20.43 -11.84 42.72
CA ALA A 482 19.87 -13.10 43.17
C ALA A 482 20.98 -13.90 43.88
N VAL A 483 20.78 -14.27 45.13
CA VAL A 483 21.79 -14.96 45.96
C VAL A 483 21.24 -16.26 46.52
N SER A 484 22.05 -17.33 46.47
CA SER A 484 21.80 -18.59 47.19
C SER A 484 23.11 -19.11 47.77
N GLY A 485 23.25 -19.09 49.10
CA GLY A 485 24.49 -19.51 49.74
C GLY A 485 25.68 -18.64 49.35
N LEU A 486 26.68 -19.22 48.67
CA LEU A 486 27.89 -18.54 48.21
C LEU A 486 27.86 -18.16 46.71
N ILE A 487 26.79 -18.50 45.99
CA ILE A 487 26.66 -18.18 44.57
C ILE A 487 25.65 -17.05 44.38
N ALA A 488 25.94 -16.17 43.43
CA ALA A 488 25.13 -14.99 43.14
C ALA A 488 25.07 -14.72 41.62
N GLY A 489 24.01 -14.08 41.20
CA GLY A 489 23.81 -13.53 39.85
C GLY A 489 23.40 -12.06 39.97
N ALA A 490 23.76 -11.26 38.96
CA ALA A 490 23.51 -9.82 38.97
C ALA A 490 23.00 -9.32 37.63
N SER A 491 22.01 -8.44 37.68
CA SER A 491 21.49 -7.65 36.57
C SER A 491 21.66 -6.15 36.85
N GLU A 492 21.71 -5.33 35.81
CA GLU A 492 21.67 -3.87 35.89
C GLU A 492 20.27 -3.36 35.54
N ILE A 493 19.73 -2.47 36.38
CA ILE A 493 18.57 -1.66 36.05
C ILE A 493 19.01 -0.20 35.93
N VAL A 494 18.64 0.42 34.81
CA VAL A 494 18.89 1.82 34.53
C VAL A 494 17.58 2.58 34.66
N ILE A 495 17.51 3.49 35.61
CA ILE A 495 16.41 4.44 35.77
C ILE A 495 16.85 5.73 35.07
N PRO A 496 16.37 6.02 33.84
CA PRO A 496 16.84 7.17 33.10
C PRO A 496 16.31 8.48 33.70
N ASP A 497 17.10 9.56 33.59
CA ASP A 497 16.70 10.91 34.00
C ASP A 497 15.68 11.54 33.04
N LYS A 498 15.72 11.12 31.77
CA LYS A 498 14.80 11.51 30.71
C LYS A 498 14.61 10.38 29.72
N ILE A 499 13.56 10.45 28.91
CA ILE A 499 13.38 9.60 27.74
C ILE A 499 13.70 10.38 26.46
N THR A 500 13.83 9.68 25.34
CA THR A 500 14.07 10.28 24.02
C THR A 500 12.79 10.39 23.20
N SER A 501 11.92 9.38 23.27
CA SER A 501 10.66 9.38 22.52
C SER A 501 9.57 8.57 23.22
N LEU A 502 8.33 8.87 22.84
CA LEU A 502 7.12 8.18 23.25
C LEU A 502 6.43 7.61 22.01
N LYS A 503 5.84 6.42 22.14
CA LYS A 503 5.09 5.77 21.08
C LYS A 503 3.73 5.31 21.62
N PRO A 504 2.66 6.10 21.42
CA PRO A 504 1.32 5.68 21.81
C PRO A 504 0.83 4.49 20.97
N SER A 505 -0.08 3.69 21.53
CA SER A 505 -0.66 2.50 20.92
C SER A 505 -1.47 2.81 19.66
N LYS A 506 -1.94 4.05 19.55
CA LYS A 506 -2.64 4.63 18.40
C LYS A 506 -2.08 6.02 18.11
N SER A 507 -2.06 6.43 16.85
CA SER A 507 -1.73 7.81 16.45
C SER A 507 -2.97 8.62 16.05
N VAL A 508 -4.06 7.94 15.68
CA VAL A 508 -5.38 8.50 15.38
C VAL A 508 -6.43 7.52 15.87
N ILE A 509 -7.51 8.04 16.47
CA ILE A 509 -8.70 7.28 16.88
C ILE A 509 -9.97 8.04 16.47
N THR A 510 -11.00 7.30 16.07
CA THR A 510 -12.32 7.82 15.75
C THR A 510 -13.32 7.21 16.73
N LEU A 511 -14.07 8.03 17.45
CA LEU A 511 -14.94 7.59 18.54
C LEU A 511 -16.25 8.40 18.54
N LEU A 512 -17.36 7.76 18.90
CA LEU A 512 -18.64 8.43 19.08
C LEU A 512 -18.72 9.10 20.47
N PRO A 513 -19.56 10.14 20.63
CA PRO A 513 -19.79 10.75 21.93
C PRO A 513 -20.24 9.72 22.99
N GLY A 514 -19.48 9.62 24.08
CA GLY A 514 -19.69 8.63 25.15
C GLY A 514 -18.86 7.35 25.06
N ASP A 515 -18.13 7.10 23.97
CA ASP A 515 -17.29 5.91 23.83
C ASP A 515 -16.12 5.88 24.82
N VAL A 516 -15.69 4.67 25.19
CA VAL A 516 -14.54 4.43 26.08
C VAL A 516 -13.53 3.54 25.36
N ILE A 517 -12.25 3.91 25.40
CA ILE A 517 -11.15 3.13 24.83
C ILE A 517 -9.96 3.08 25.80
N ASP A 518 -9.29 1.94 25.84
CA ASP A 518 -8.03 1.75 26.56
C ASP A 518 -6.84 2.04 25.63
N LEU A 519 -6.05 3.05 25.98
CA LEU A 519 -4.88 3.51 25.24
C LEU A 519 -3.63 3.25 26.07
N SER A 520 -2.53 2.94 25.41
CA SER A 520 -1.25 2.73 26.10
C SER A 520 -0.12 3.48 25.42
N CYS A 521 1.00 3.66 26.12
CA CYS A 521 2.18 4.30 25.56
C CYS A 521 3.46 3.55 25.91
N GLU A 522 4.37 3.47 24.95
CA GLU A 522 5.71 2.92 25.15
C GLU A 522 6.75 4.05 25.23
N ALA A 523 7.66 3.96 26.19
CA ALA A 523 8.78 4.89 26.34
C ALA A 523 10.06 4.32 25.73
N TYR A 524 10.87 5.21 25.15
CA TYR A 524 12.17 4.85 24.59
C TYR A 524 13.27 5.82 25.02
N TYR A 525 14.43 5.29 25.37
CA TYR A 525 15.66 6.04 25.60
C TYR A 525 16.69 5.61 24.55
N GLN A 526 17.07 6.53 23.65
CA GLN A 526 17.99 6.25 22.53
C GLN A 526 17.58 5.00 21.72
N ASN A 527 16.30 4.89 21.35
CA ASN A 527 15.71 3.73 20.65
C ASN A 527 15.73 2.41 21.43
N MET A 528 16.07 2.43 22.72
CA MET A 528 15.92 1.29 23.63
C MET A 528 14.57 1.40 24.35
N LYS A 529 13.79 0.32 24.34
CA LYS A 529 12.52 0.26 25.07
C LYS A 529 12.78 0.42 26.57
N VAL A 530 12.03 1.31 27.21
CA VAL A 530 12.04 1.54 28.65
C VAL A 530 10.77 0.92 29.22
N VAL A 531 10.90 0.05 30.22
CA VAL A 531 9.78 -0.52 30.95
C VAL A 531 9.02 0.62 31.62
N SER A 532 7.74 0.71 31.31
CA SER A 532 6.83 1.75 31.77
C SER A 532 5.44 1.15 31.97
N THR A 533 4.63 1.83 32.75
CA THR A 533 3.18 1.60 32.86
C THR A 533 2.47 2.84 32.33
N ASP A 534 1.19 2.75 31.97
CA ASP A 534 0.47 3.93 31.46
C ASP A 534 0.39 5.05 32.50
N SER A 535 0.34 4.68 33.78
CA SER A 535 0.46 5.57 34.93
C SER A 535 1.84 6.21 35.12
N SER A 536 2.85 5.79 34.34
CA SER A 536 4.14 6.48 34.26
C SER A 536 4.04 7.80 33.49
N PHE A 537 3.00 7.97 32.66
CA PHE A 537 2.85 9.13 31.78
C PHE A 537 1.82 10.13 32.29
N THR A 538 1.96 11.37 31.85
CA THR A 538 0.92 12.39 32.00
C THR A 538 0.07 12.42 30.72
N TRP A 539 -1.22 12.15 30.90
CA TRP A 539 -2.21 12.15 29.83
C TRP A 539 -3.07 13.42 29.91
N GLU A 540 -3.20 14.12 28.80
CA GLU A 540 -3.96 15.38 28.69
C GLU A 540 -4.87 15.30 27.47
N VAL A 541 -6.12 15.76 27.61
CA VAL A 541 -7.06 15.90 26.49
C VAL A 541 -7.07 17.36 26.04
N GLU A 542 -6.80 17.57 24.75
CA GLU A 542 -6.87 18.84 24.06
C GLU A 542 -8.12 18.87 23.18
N GLY A 543 -8.86 19.98 23.21
CA GLY A 543 -10.21 20.04 22.66
C GLY A 543 -11.22 19.48 23.67
N ASN A 544 -12.40 20.07 23.75
CA ASN A 544 -13.44 19.70 24.72
C ASN A 544 -14.13 18.38 24.32
N ILE A 545 -13.36 17.33 24.10
CA ILE A 545 -13.79 16.07 23.49
C ILE A 545 -13.95 14.96 24.53
N GLY A 546 -13.36 15.05 25.73
CA GLY A 546 -13.49 13.97 26.70
C GLY A 546 -12.53 14.08 27.88
N THR A 547 -12.36 12.97 28.58
CA THR A 547 -11.47 12.83 29.73
C THR A 547 -10.63 11.56 29.59
N ILE A 548 -9.43 11.54 30.16
CA ILE A 548 -8.55 10.36 30.15
C ILE A 548 -8.05 10.10 31.57
N THR A 549 -8.01 8.82 31.96
CA THR A 549 -7.45 8.42 33.27
C THR A 549 -5.93 8.30 33.20
N PRO A 550 -5.21 8.31 34.34
CA PRO A 550 -3.78 8.03 34.38
C PRO A 550 -3.39 6.66 33.81
N GLU A 551 -4.31 5.69 33.82
CA GLU A 551 -4.12 4.36 33.24
C GLU A 551 -4.34 4.34 31.72
N GLY A 552 -4.57 5.50 31.07
CA GLY A 552 -4.73 5.60 29.62
C GLY A 552 -6.15 5.32 29.11
N VAL A 553 -7.14 5.19 30.01
CA VAL A 553 -8.54 4.96 29.62
C VAL A 553 -9.19 6.29 29.23
N PHE A 554 -9.41 6.50 27.94
CA PHE A 554 -10.08 7.68 27.41
C PHE A 554 -11.59 7.46 27.32
N THR A 555 -12.37 8.39 27.87
CA THR A 555 -13.82 8.47 27.77
C THR A 555 -14.21 9.74 27.01
N MET A 556 -14.81 9.56 25.84
CA MET A 556 -15.33 10.66 25.01
C MET A 556 -16.53 11.32 25.70
N SER A 557 -16.58 12.65 25.69
CA SER A 557 -17.72 13.43 26.16
C SER A 557 -18.95 13.11 25.31
N LYS A 558 -20.14 13.08 25.93
CA LYS A 558 -21.41 12.89 25.21
C LYS A 558 -21.79 14.08 24.33
N ASP A 559 -21.17 15.23 24.57
CA ASP A 559 -21.39 16.47 23.82
C ASP A 559 -20.20 16.80 22.90
N ALA A 560 -19.28 15.84 22.71
CA ALA A 560 -18.11 16.04 21.86
C ALA A 560 -18.54 16.35 20.42
N GLN A 561 -17.88 17.32 19.78
CA GLN A 561 -18.05 17.68 18.38
C GLN A 561 -16.68 18.02 17.76
N GLY A 562 -16.53 17.79 16.45
CA GLY A 562 -15.31 18.14 15.72
C GLY A 562 -14.14 17.19 15.99
N SER A 563 -12.96 17.74 16.29
CA SER A 563 -11.75 16.96 16.58
C SER A 563 -11.00 17.50 17.80
N GLY A 564 -10.21 16.65 18.43
CA GLY A 564 -9.29 17.01 19.50
C GLY A 564 -8.07 16.10 19.49
N ARG A 565 -7.25 16.16 20.53
CA ARG A 565 -6.05 15.35 20.64
C ARG A 565 -5.88 14.86 22.06
N ILE A 566 -5.31 13.67 22.22
CA ILE A 566 -4.79 13.21 23.49
C ILE A 566 -3.28 13.37 23.42
N ARG A 567 -2.74 14.18 24.32
CA ARG A 567 -1.31 14.36 24.51
C ARG A 567 -0.85 13.43 25.61
N VAL A 568 0.13 12.58 25.30
CA VAL A 568 0.84 11.76 26.29
C VAL A 568 2.24 12.30 26.46
N SER A 569 2.69 12.50 27.70
CA SER A 569 3.97 13.13 27.98
C SER A 569 4.73 12.52 29.17
N TYR A 570 6.05 12.64 29.13
CA TYR A 570 6.97 12.33 30.22
C TYR A 570 8.14 13.30 30.18
N GLY A 571 8.27 14.14 31.20
CA GLY A 571 9.23 15.24 31.19
C GLY A 571 9.02 16.15 29.97
N ASN A 572 10.06 16.32 29.15
CA ASN A 572 10.00 17.16 27.95
C ASN A 572 9.56 16.41 26.68
N SER A 573 9.37 15.09 26.75
CA SER A 573 8.92 14.30 25.59
C SER A 573 7.40 14.21 25.56
N SER A 574 6.82 14.44 24.38
CA SER A 574 5.38 14.31 24.15
C SER A 574 5.10 13.57 22.85
N ALA A 575 4.03 12.78 22.84
CA ALA A 575 3.41 12.23 21.64
C ALA A 575 1.92 12.56 21.64
N TYR A 576 1.28 12.44 20.48
CA TYR A 576 -0.10 12.85 20.28
C TYR A 576 -0.90 11.74 19.61
N ILE A 577 -2.15 11.61 20.03
CA ILE A 577 -3.18 10.77 19.43
C ILE A 577 -4.28 11.72 18.96
N ASN A 578 -4.47 11.84 17.65
CA ASN A 578 -5.57 12.65 17.14
C ASN A 578 -6.90 11.93 17.38
N VAL A 579 -7.90 12.63 17.92
CA VAL A 579 -9.22 12.09 18.20
C VAL A 579 -10.23 12.79 17.32
N ILE A 580 -11.01 12.01 16.58
CA ILE A 580 -12.00 12.53 15.63
C ILE A 580 -13.39 12.11 16.09
N VAL A 581 -14.30 13.08 16.18
CA VAL A 581 -15.72 12.84 16.43
C VAL A 581 -16.43 12.81 15.07
N PRO A 582 -17.05 11.69 14.67
CA PRO A 582 -17.82 11.61 13.43
C PRO A 582 -18.93 12.67 13.40
N ALA A 583 -19.13 13.32 12.25
CA ALA A 583 -20.14 14.37 12.08
C ALA A 583 -21.59 13.86 12.20
N THR A 584 -21.81 12.54 12.09
CA THR A 584 -23.12 11.89 12.21
C THR A 584 -23.04 10.62 13.09
N PRO A 585 -24.04 10.35 13.95
CA PRO A 585 -24.14 9.08 14.67
C PRO A 585 -24.12 7.92 13.67
N ASN A 586 -23.24 6.94 13.87
CA ASN A 586 -23.01 5.75 13.04
C ASN A 586 -22.14 5.92 11.77
N ALA A 587 -21.57 7.11 11.50
CA ALA A 587 -20.60 7.25 10.41
C ALA A 587 -19.29 6.48 10.72
N ILE A 588 -18.87 5.66 9.75
CA ILE A 588 -17.58 4.97 9.73
C ILE A 588 -16.54 5.87 9.04
N GLU A 589 -16.92 6.49 7.92
CA GLU A 589 -16.12 7.47 7.17
C GLU A 589 -17.06 8.45 6.46
N ASP A 590 -16.78 9.76 6.61
CA ASP A 590 -17.49 10.86 5.95
C ASP A 590 -16.67 11.56 4.85
N PHE A 591 -15.40 11.20 4.67
CA PHE A 591 -14.47 11.75 3.68
C PHE A 591 -14.06 13.22 3.90
N GLU A 592 -14.28 13.77 5.10
CA GLU A 592 -13.95 15.17 5.42
C GLU A 592 -12.50 15.40 5.90
N GLY A 593 -11.66 14.36 5.95
CA GLY A 593 -10.21 14.52 6.15
C GLY A 593 -9.55 13.66 7.23
N ALA A 594 -10.23 12.62 7.71
CA ALA A 594 -9.70 11.72 8.75
C ALA A 594 -8.59 10.78 8.26
N PHE A 595 -8.68 10.29 7.02
CA PHE A 595 -7.75 9.30 6.46
C PHE A 595 -7.21 9.70 5.08
N GLY A 596 -6.00 9.20 4.77
CA GLY A 596 -5.59 9.09 3.37
C GLY A 596 -6.28 7.90 2.71
N TRP A 597 -6.36 7.89 1.38
CA TRP A 597 -6.94 6.78 0.63
C TRP A 597 -5.93 6.23 -0.38
N GLY A 598 -5.82 4.90 -0.41
CA GLY A 598 -5.00 4.15 -1.34
C GLY A 598 -5.84 3.13 -2.08
N TYR A 599 -5.25 2.51 -3.11
CA TYR A 599 -5.94 1.48 -3.87
C TYR A 599 -4.97 0.41 -4.40
N THR A 600 -5.53 -0.75 -4.72
CA THR A 600 -4.89 -1.76 -5.57
C THR A 600 -5.84 -2.14 -6.69
N THR A 601 -5.30 -2.74 -7.74
CA THR A 601 -6.08 -3.23 -8.87
C THR A 601 -5.80 -4.69 -9.12
N VAL A 602 -6.78 -5.38 -9.72
CA VAL A 602 -6.62 -6.71 -10.28
C VAL A 602 -7.24 -6.67 -11.67
N ARG A 603 -6.45 -7.00 -12.70
CA ARG A 603 -6.89 -7.08 -14.11
C ARG A 603 -7.62 -5.83 -14.63
N ALA A 604 -7.39 -4.69 -13.99
CA ALA A 604 -7.81 -3.37 -14.45
C ALA A 604 -6.65 -2.73 -15.22
N LYS A 605 -6.97 -2.01 -16.28
CA LYS A 605 -5.98 -1.30 -17.08
C LYS A 605 -5.41 -0.11 -16.31
N SER A 606 -6.25 0.61 -15.59
CA SER A 606 -5.85 1.65 -14.64
C SER A 606 -6.95 1.89 -13.61
N ALA A 607 -6.57 2.56 -12.53
CA ALA A 607 -7.51 3.13 -11.57
C ALA A 607 -6.85 4.33 -10.89
N ASN A 608 -7.66 5.22 -10.34
CA ASN A 608 -7.25 6.23 -9.37
C ASN A 608 -8.31 6.35 -8.28
N VAL A 609 -7.88 6.45 -7.04
CA VAL A 609 -8.76 6.70 -5.89
C VAL A 609 -8.22 7.88 -5.12
N SER A 610 -9.05 8.89 -4.91
CA SER A 610 -8.69 10.10 -4.16
C SER A 610 -9.91 10.75 -3.52
N VAL A 611 -9.71 11.45 -2.41
CA VAL A 611 -10.74 12.31 -1.83
C VAL A 611 -10.69 13.67 -2.53
N VAL A 612 -11.83 14.11 -3.05
CA VAL A 612 -12.00 15.41 -3.70
C VAL A 612 -12.86 16.29 -2.79
N GLN A 613 -12.51 17.58 -2.70
CA GLN A 613 -13.27 18.58 -1.97
C GLN A 613 -14.15 19.33 -2.97
N ASP A 614 -15.42 18.94 -3.05
CA ASP A 614 -16.42 19.54 -3.94
C ASP A 614 -17.82 19.51 -3.26
N PRO A 615 -18.21 20.58 -2.56
CA PRO A 615 -19.51 20.65 -1.90
C PRO A 615 -20.69 20.66 -2.87
N SER A 616 -20.48 20.92 -4.16
CA SER A 616 -21.54 20.84 -5.18
C SER A 616 -21.83 19.40 -5.61
N LEU A 617 -20.85 18.50 -5.42
CA LEU A 617 -20.94 17.08 -5.76
C LEU A 617 -21.19 16.19 -4.54
N ALA A 618 -20.54 16.51 -3.40
CA ALA A 618 -20.65 15.76 -2.15
C ALA A 618 -22.11 15.57 -1.74
N ARG A 619 -22.44 14.38 -1.20
CA ARG A 619 -23.78 14.11 -0.70
C ARG A 619 -24.02 14.84 0.62
N SER A 620 -22.98 14.94 1.45
CA SER A 620 -22.94 15.64 2.74
C SER A 620 -21.55 16.25 2.93
N GLY A 621 -21.44 17.41 3.56
CA GLY A 621 -20.16 18.08 3.77
C GLY A 621 -19.52 18.58 2.48
N SER A 622 -18.20 18.43 2.36
CA SER A 622 -17.40 18.90 1.21
C SER A 622 -16.56 17.79 0.57
N GLY A 623 -16.24 16.74 1.32
CA GLY A 623 -15.39 15.64 0.90
C GLY A 623 -16.17 14.53 0.21
N VAL A 624 -15.62 14.00 -0.88
CA VAL A 624 -16.17 12.83 -1.56
C VAL A 624 -15.05 11.92 -2.05
N LEU A 625 -15.18 10.61 -1.89
CA LEU A 625 -14.21 9.69 -2.46
C LEU A 625 -14.50 9.48 -3.94
N LYS A 626 -13.61 9.95 -4.81
CA LYS A 626 -13.63 9.69 -6.24
C LYS A 626 -12.86 8.42 -6.58
N MET A 627 -13.47 7.56 -7.38
CA MET A 627 -12.82 6.38 -7.96
C MET A 627 -12.97 6.41 -9.47
N ASP A 628 -11.87 6.68 -10.17
CA ASP A 628 -11.76 6.45 -11.61
C ASP A 628 -11.28 5.01 -11.84
N TYR A 629 -11.95 4.26 -12.71
CA TYR A 629 -11.58 2.90 -13.05
C TYR A 629 -11.62 2.67 -14.55
N ASP A 630 -10.67 1.88 -15.07
CA ASP A 630 -10.67 1.39 -16.45
C ASP A 630 -10.49 -0.13 -16.43
N PHE A 631 -11.58 -0.87 -16.66
CA PHE A 631 -11.56 -2.31 -16.79
C PHE A 631 -11.41 -2.79 -18.24
N THR A 632 -11.39 -1.87 -19.22
CA THR A 632 -11.42 -2.21 -20.64
C THR A 632 -10.27 -3.14 -21.03
N LEU A 633 -10.57 -4.12 -21.88
CA LEU A 633 -9.57 -5.06 -22.37
C LEU A 633 -8.61 -4.37 -23.34
N GLY A 634 -7.32 -4.67 -23.19
CA GLY A 634 -6.25 -4.17 -24.04
C GLY A 634 -4.99 -5.01 -23.90
N ASN A 635 -3.94 -4.68 -24.66
CA ASN A 635 -2.66 -5.40 -24.57
C ASN A 635 -2.09 -5.34 -23.15
N GLY A 636 -1.76 -6.50 -22.58
CA GLY A 636 -1.22 -6.63 -21.23
C GLY A 636 -2.26 -6.68 -20.11
N VAL A 637 -3.56 -6.61 -20.41
CA VAL A 637 -4.65 -6.75 -19.41
C VAL A 637 -5.24 -8.14 -19.49
N GLU A 638 -5.09 -8.93 -18.43
CA GLU A 638 -5.61 -10.30 -18.35
C GLU A 638 -7.15 -10.35 -18.33
N LYS A 639 -7.72 -11.39 -18.96
CA LYS A 639 -9.15 -11.73 -18.90
C LYS A 639 -9.58 -12.26 -17.53
N GLY A 640 -10.89 -12.22 -17.25
CA GLY A 640 -11.49 -12.67 -15.99
C GLY A 640 -11.92 -11.51 -15.09
N VAL A 641 -12.19 -11.79 -13.81
CA VAL A 641 -12.73 -10.77 -12.89
C VAL A 641 -11.72 -9.64 -12.69
N ALA A 642 -12.13 -8.42 -13.05
CA ALA A 642 -11.38 -7.18 -12.84
C ALA A 642 -11.90 -6.43 -11.61
N GLY A 643 -11.05 -5.67 -10.95
CA GLY A 643 -11.49 -4.86 -9.81
C GLY A 643 -10.51 -3.80 -9.35
N VAL A 644 -11.07 -2.78 -8.69
CA VAL A 644 -10.38 -1.74 -7.94
C VAL A 644 -10.76 -1.89 -6.46
N TYR A 645 -9.75 -1.89 -5.59
CA TYR A 645 -9.91 -2.10 -4.16
C TYR A 645 -9.38 -0.87 -3.40
N ALA A 646 -10.28 -0.05 -2.89
CA ALA A 646 -9.93 1.12 -2.11
C ALA A 646 -9.79 0.78 -0.62
N TYR A 647 -8.75 1.32 0.01
CA TYR A 647 -8.45 1.14 1.43
C TYR A 647 -7.92 2.43 2.06
N THR A 648 -8.05 2.54 3.37
CA THR A 648 -7.59 3.70 4.12
C THR A 648 -6.09 3.63 4.42
N LEU A 649 -5.48 4.80 4.48
CA LEU A 649 -4.08 5.04 4.81
C LEU A 649 -4.02 5.96 6.03
N ASN A 650 -3.06 5.70 6.92
CA ASN A 650 -2.73 6.65 7.96
C ASN A 650 -2.19 7.95 7.32
N PRO A 651 -2.74 9.13 7.64
CA PRO A 651 -2.39 10.38 6.98
C PRO A 651 -0.91 10.77 7.18
N ASN A 652 -0.30 10.36 8.29
CA ASN A 652 1.08 10.67 8.65
C ASN A 652 2.08 9.65 8.09
N THR A 653 1.83 8.35 8.29
CA THR A 653 2.78 7.28 7.91
C THR A 653 2.60 6.76 6.49
N LYS A 654 1.46 7.07 5.84
CA LYS A 654 1.06 6.55 4.52
C LYS A 654 0.98 5.02 4.44
N THR A 655 0.91 4.34 5.58
CA THR A 655 0.71 2.89 5.65
C THR A 655 -0.77 2.54 5.66
N LYS A 656 -1.14 1.39 5.09
CA LYS A 656 -2.51 0.87 5.15
C LYS A 656 -2.99 0.78 6.60
N THR A 657 -4.19 1.30 6.85
CA THR A 657 -4.88 1.19 8.14
C THR A 657 -6.22 0.49 7.93
N GLU A 658 -6.77 -0.05 9.01
CA GLU A 658 -8.07 -0.72 8.98
C GLU A 658 -9.12 0.16 9.67
N LEU A 659 -10.39 0.04 9.25
CA LEU A 659 -11.50 0.75 9.87
C LEU A 659 -12.25 -0.20 10.82
N SER A 660 -12.05 -0.03 12.13
CA SER A 660 -12.80 -0.77 13.14
C SER A 660 -14.25 -0.29 13.20
N LEU A 661 -15.17 -1.23 13.35
CA LEU A 661 -16.60 -0.95 13.49
C LEU A 661 -16.99 -1.05 14.96
N ASN A 662 -17.68 -0.02 15.44
CA ASN A 662 -18.21 0.02 16.80
C ASN A 662 -19.43 -0.91 16.92
N GLY A 663 -19.62 -1.55 18.08
CA GLY A 663 -20.77 -2.43 18.32
C GLY A 663 -20.89 -3.65 17.39
N ASN A 664 -22.12 -4.13 17.22
CA ASN A 664 -22.44 -5.25 16.32
C ASN A 664 -23.46 -4.79 15.27
N PRO A 665 -23.02 -4.09 14.20
CA PRO A 665 -23.93 -3.72 13.12
C PRO A 665 -24.52 -4.96 12.42
N VAL A 666 -25.74 -4.80 11.91
CA VAL A 666 -26.43 -5.79 11.08
C VAL A 666 -26.20 -5.55 9.59
N ALA A 667 -25.76 -4.36 9.20
CA ALA A 667 -25.39 -4.01 7.84
C ALA A 667 -24.39 -2.85 7.79
N ILE A 668 -23.81 -2.62 6.62
CA ILE A 668 -23.00 -1.44 6.28
C ILE A 668 -23.69 -0.74 5.11
N GLY A 669 -23.71 0.58 5.08
CA GLY A 669 -24.25 1.32 3.95
C GLY A 669 -23.41 2.52 3.55
N MET A 670 -23.65 3.03 2.34
CA MET A 670 -23.02 4.24 1.81
C MET A 670 -23.86 4.88 0.71
N TRP A 671 -23.64 6.15 0.44
CA TRP A 671 -24.12 6.79 -0.79
C TRP A 671 -23.14 6.55 -1.93
N VAL A 672 -23.68 6.26 -3.11
CA VAL A 672 -22.91 6.02 -4.33
C VAL A 672 -23.48 6.84 -5.46
N TYR A 673 -22.67 7.70 -6.06
CA TYR A 673 -22.98 8.34 -7.32
C TYR A 673 -22.65 7.35 -8.45
N GLY A 674 -23.70 6.74 -9.00
CA GLY A 674 -23.59 5.71 -10.03
C GLY A 674 -23.30 6.30 -11.41
N ASP A 675 -22.65 5.49 -12.25
CA ASP A 675 -22.32 5.78 -13.65
C ASP A 675 -23.02 4.82 -14.63
N ASN A 676 -23.97 4.03 -14.14
CA ASN A 676 -24.73 3.02 -14.87
C ASN A 676 -23.89 1.87 -15.47
N SER A 677 -22.66 1.67 -14.98
CA SER A 677 -21.68 0.70 -15.52
C SER A 677 -22.02 -0.78 -15.36
N LYS A 678 -23.00 -1.12 -14.53
CA LYS A 678 -23.31 -2.50 -14.11
C LYS A 678 -22.16 -3.19 -13.36
N SER A 679 -21.18 -2.41 -12.86
CA SER A 679 -20.11 -2.93 -12.01
C SER A 679 -20.68 -3.44 -10.68
N TRP A 680 -20.07 -4.49 -10.14
CA TRP A 680 -20.42 -5.10 -8.85
C TRP A 680 -19.72 -4.36 -7.70
N LEU A 681 -20.49 -3.87 -6.72
CA LEU A 681 -19.99 -3.15 -5.56
C LEU A 681 -20.06 -3.99 -4.27
N ARG A 682 -18.93 -4.10 -3.56
CA ARG A 682 -18.80 -4.92 -2.34
C ARG A 682 -17.73 -4.41 -1.36
N ALA A 683 -17.65 -5.00 -0.16
CA ALA A 683 -16.60 -4.75 0.84
C ALA A 683 -16.02 -6.05 1.42
N SER A 684 -14.83 -5.96 2.04
CA SER A 684 -14.22 -7.02 2.86
C SER A 684 -14.28 -6.66 4.34
N VAL A 685 -14.82 -7.57 5.15
CA VAL A 685 -15.01 -7.42 6.60
C VAL A 685 -14.32 -8.58 7.32
N ARG A 686 -13.67 -8.32 8.44
CA ARG A 686 -13.14 -9.33 9.36
C ARG A 686 -13.95 -9.34 10.65
N ASP A 687 -14.30 -10.53 11.14
CA ASP A 687 -15.04 -10.70 12.40
C ASP A 687 -14.11 -10.87 13.62
N GLY A 688 -14.70 -10.96 14.81
CA GLY A 688 -13.98 -11.09 16.08
C GLY A 688 -13.20 -12.40 16.24
N SER A 689 -13.43 -13.39 15.37
CA SER A 689 -12.64 -14.64 15.32
C SER A 689 -11.40 -14.53 14.43
N GLY A 690 -11.22 -13.39 13.75
CA GLY A 690 -10.16 -13.15 12.78
C GLY A 690 -10.48 -13.64 11.37
N GLN A 691 -11.71 -14.09 11.09
CA GLN A 691 -12.09 -14.58 9.77
C GLN A 691 -12.61 -13.45 8.87
N SER A 692 -12.03 -13.31 7.69
CA SER A 692 -12.49 -12.37 6.65
C SER A 692 -13.64 -12.95 5.81
N PHE A 693 -14.58 -12.09 5.45
CA PHE A 693 -15.72 -12.39 4.59
C PHE A 693 -16.12 -11.16 3.76
N TYR A 694 -16.97 -11.35 2.76
CA TYR A 694 -17.43 -10.27 1.89
C TYR A 694 -18.91 -9.95 2.12
N ILE A 695 -19.26 -8.68 1.93
CA ILE A 695 -20.64 -8.18 1.90
C ILE A 695 -20.84 -7.41 0.60
N ASP A 696 -22.01 -7.57 -0.03
CA ASP A 696 -22.29 -7.04 -1.37
C ASP A 696 -23.35 -5.93 -1.29
N PHE A 697 -23.03 -4.73 -1.79
CA PHE A 697 -23.95 -3.58 -1.83
C PHE A 697 -24.84 -3.59 -3.06
N THR A 698 -24.37 -4.21 -4.13
CA THR A 698 -25.19 -4.58 -5.29
C THR A 698 -25.05 -6.08 -5.51
N PRO A 699 -26.08 -6.78 -6.01
CA PRO A 699 -25.87 -8.10 -6.59
C PRO A 699 -24.95 -7.98 -7.81
N ASP A 700 -24.29 -9.08 -8.18
CA ASP A 700 -23.57 -9.15 -9.45
C ASP A 700 -24.55 -9.01 -10.62
N TYR A 701 -24.13 -8.41 -11.73
CA TYR A 701 -25.01 -8.16 -12.86
C TYR A 701 -25.35 -9.44 -13.63
N ASN A 702 -26.64 -9.64 -13.85
CA ASN A 702 -27.18 -10.74 -14.62
C ASN A 702 -27.75 -10.25 -15.97
N PRO A 703 -27.06 -10.50 -17.10
CA PRO A 703 -27.51 -10.08 -18.42
C PRO A 703 -28.77 -10.81 -18.90
N ASN A 704 -29.09 -11.99 -18.34
CA ASN A 704 -30.30 -12.72 -18.73
C ASN A 704 -31.56 -12.04 -18.19
N THR A 705 -31.45 -11.34 -17.07
CA THR A 705 -32.57 -10.61 -16.43
C THR A 705 -32.45 -9.10 -16.60
N GLY A 706 -31.28 -8.60 -17.03
CA GLY A 706 -30.99 -7.17 -17.13
C GLY A 706 -30.89 -6.45 -15.77
N THR A 707 -30.62 -7.20 -14.69
CA THR A 707 -30.65 -6.68 -13.31
C THR A 707 -29.32 -6.88 -12.60
N GLY A 708 -29.01 -5.97 -11.67
CA GLY A 708 -27.82 -6.05 -10.80
C GLY A 708 -26.71 -5.08 -11.19
N GLY A 709 -25.63 -5.09 -10.41
CA GLY A 709 -24.56 -4.10 -10.49
C GLY A 709 -25.07 -2.67 -10.24
N ILE A 710 -24.21 -1.71 -10.58
CA ILE A 710 -24.55 -0.27 -10.54
C ILE A 710 -25.35 0.08 -11.80
N ASP A 711 -26.68 0.02 -11.70
CA ASP A 711 -27.64 0.23 -12.80
C ASP A 711 -28.30 1.62 -12.82
N TRP A 712 -27.71 2.60 -12.14
CA TRP A 712 -28.23 3.95 -12.03
C TRP A 712 -27.17 5.00 -12.34
N THR A 713 -27.64 6.20 -12.67
CA THR A 713 -26.82 7.42 -12.72
C THR A 713 -27.26 8.34 -11.58
N GLY A 714 -26.30 9.00 -10.93
CA GLY A 714 -26.57 9.90 -9.79
C GLY A 714 -26.47 9.22 -8.43
N TRP A 715 -26.73 9.97 -7.36
CA TRP A 715 -26.67 9.45 -5.99
C TRP A 715 -27.76 8.41 -5.74
N ARG A 716 -27.39 7.27 -5.14
CA ARG A 716 -28.29 6.28 -4.55
C ARG A 716 -27.68 5.75 -3.27
N TYR A 717 -28.49 5.53 -2.25
CA TYR A 717 -28.05 4.85 -1.04
C TYR A 717 -28.07 3.32 -1.24
N VAL A 718 -26.99 2.66 -0.85
CA VAL A 718 -26.86 1.20 -0.92
C VAL A 718 -26.47 0.63 0.45
N GLU A 719 -26.94 -0.58 0.73
CA GLU A 719 -26.71 -1.27 1.99
C GLU A 719 -26.36 -2.74 1.75
N ALA A 720 -25.36 -3.24 2.47
CA ALA A 720 -24.88 -4.61 2.43
C ALA A 720 -25.04 -5.25 3.82
N LYS A 721 -25.87 -6.29 3.91
CA LYS A 721 -26.13 -7.00 5.17
C LYS A 721 -24.93 -7.83 5.62
N ILE A 722 -24.66 -7.80 6.92
CA ILE A 722 -23.70 -8.72 7.54
C ILE A 722 -24.41 -10.08 7.74
N PRO A 723 -23.85 -11.20 7.25
CA PRO A 723 -24.48 -12.52 7.36
C PRO A 723 -24.74 -12.93 8.82
N SER A 724 -25.89 -13.59 9.05
CA SER A 724 -26.24 -14.13 10.36
C SER A 724 -25.19 -15.17 10.84
N GLY A 725 -24.81 -15.08 12.11
CA GLY A 725 -23.80 -15.97 12.73
C GLY A 725 -22.40 -15.38 12.84
N ARG A 726 -22.12 -14.25 12.19
CA ARG A 726 -20.89 -13.47 12.40
C ARG A 726 -20.96 -12.71 13.72
N LYS A 727 -19.86 -12.63 14.48
CA LYS A 727 -19.79 -11.91 15.76
C LYS A 727 -18.67 -10.88 15.75
N GLY A 728 -18.95 -9.68 16.23
CA GLY A 728 -17.94 -8.62 16.36
C GLY A 728 -16.86 -8.92 17.42
N PRO A 729 -15.88 -8.02 17.59
CA PRO A 729 -15.77 -6.74 16.88
C PRO A 729 -15.50 -6.93 15.38
N PHE A 730 -16.06 -6.06 14.56
CA PHE A 730 -15.87 -6.11 13.10
C PHE A 730 -14.85 -5.08 12.63
N VAL A 731 -14.16 -5.40 11.54
CA VAL A 731 -13.17 -4.51 10.91
C VAL A 731 -13.39 -4.50 9.40
N LEU A 732 -13.48 -3.33 8.78
CA LEU A 732 -13.43 -3.18 7.32
C LEU A 732 -11.97 -3.17 6.85
N GLU A 733 -11.56 -4.26 6.20
CA GLU A 733 -10.20 -4.45 5.67
C GLU A 733 -10.02 -3.81 4.29
N THR A 734 -11.11 -3.71 3.53
CA THR A 734 -11.19 -3.06 2.22
C THR A 734 -12.61 -2.52 2.05
N PRO A 735 -12.85 -1.24 2.44
CA PRO A 735 -14.19 -0.67 2.53
C PRO A 735 -14.96 -0.62 1.21
N ILE A 736 -14.28 -0.42 0.08
CA ILE A 736 -14.93 -0.27 -1.23
C ILE A 736 -14.19 -1.13 -2.26
N ARG A 737 -14.92 -2.03 -2.90
CA ARG A 737 -14.45 -2.89 -3.99
C ARG A 737 -15.42 -2.78 -5.16
N VAL A 738 -14.95 -2.19 -6.25
CA VAL A 738 -15.70 -2.11 -7.51
C VAL A 738 -15.12 -3.15 -8.45
N MET A 739 -15.97 -4.02 -8.97
CA MET A 739 -15.54 -5.20 -9.72
C MET A 739 -16.37 -5.36 -11.00
N CYS A 740 -15.75 -5.90 -12.04
CA CYS A 740 -16.45 -6.37 -13.23
C CYS A 740 -16.19 -7.87 -13.37
N SER A 741 -17.26 -8.66 -13.21
CA SER A 741 -17.23 -10.13 -13.21
C SER A 741 -17.18 -10.74 -14.60
N ARG A 742 -17.45 -9.95 -15.65
CA ARG A 742 -17.65 -10.41 -17.03
C ARG A 742 -16.85 -9.58 -18.03
N ASP A 743 -16.07 -10.25 -18.87
CA ASP A 743 -15.17 -9.59 -19.82
C ASP A 743 -15.92 -8.72 -20.85
N GLU A 744 -17.11 -9.15 -21.27
CA GLU A 744 -17.97 -8.46 -22.23
C GLU A 744 -18.56 -7.13 -21.71
N MET A 745 -18.52 -6.90 -20.39
CA MET A 745 -19.04 -5.67 -19.76
C MET A 745 -17.95 -4.74 -19.25
N ARG A 746 -16.68 -5.04 -19.56
CA ARG A 746 -15.55 -4.24 -19.12
C ARG A 746 -15.63 -2.84 -19.72
N THR A 747 -15.99 -1.90 -18.86
CA THR A 747 -16.10 -0.48 -19.17
C THR A 747 -15.09 0.32 -18.33
N LYS A 748 -15.07 1.62 -18.57
CA LYS A 748 -14.39 2.59 -17.72
C LYS A 748 -15.41 3.63 -17.25
N GLY A 749 -15.17 4.21 -16.11
CA GLY A 749 -16.07 5.19 -15.52
C GLY A 749 -15.51 5.83 -14.27
N THR A 750 -16.36 6.61 -13.63
CA THR A 750 -16.05 7.31 -12.39
C THR A 750 -17.21 7.12 -11.44
N LEU A 751 -16.91 6.64 -10.24
CA LEU A 751 -17.85 6.53 -9.14
C LEU A 751 -17.46 7.49 -8.02
N TYR A 752 -18.46 7.99 -7.30
CA TYR A 752 -18.25 8.80 -6.11
C TYR A 752 -18.93 8.14 -4.91
N PHE A 753 -18.27 8.16 -3.76
CA PHE A 753 -18.75 7.55 -2.53
C PHE A 753 -18.75 8.58 -1.40
N ASP A 754 -19.80 8.55 -0.59
CA ASP A 754 -19.98 9.44 0.55
C ASP A 754 -20.75 8.74 1.69
N GLN A 755 -20.52 9.17 2.93
CA GLN A 755 -21.16 8.69 4.17
C GLN A 755 -21.18 7.17 4.31
N LEU A 756 -20.00 6.55 4.37
CA LEU A 756 -19.88 5.14 4.74
C LEU A 756 -20.27 4.98 6.21
N ARG A 757 -21.25 4.12 6.51
CA ARG A 757 -21.88 4.03 7.84
C ARG A 757 -22.23 2.62 8.26
N ALA A 758 -22.29 2.42 9.57
CA ALA A 758 -22.76 1.20 10.22
C ALA A 758 -24.28 1.27 10.44
N VAL A 759 -24.98 0.14 10.26
CA VAL A 759 -26.44 0.03 10.48
C VAL A 759 -26.67 -0.98 11.60
N TYR A 760 -27.32 -0.57 12.69
CA TYR A 760 -27.46 -1.41 13.90
C TYR A 760 -28.84 -2.05 14.08
N SER A 761 -29.85 -1.54 13.37
CA SER A 761 -31.21 -2.09 13.40
C SER A 761 -31.84 -2.06 12.01
N GLY A 762 -32.73 -3.01 11.72
CA GLY A 762 -33.35 -3.17 10.40
C GLY A 762 -34.37 -2.08 10.00
N GLU A 763 -34.52 -1.02 10.78
CA GLU A 763 -35.48 0.08 10.57
C GLU A 763 -34.79 1.45 10.34
N GLU A 764 -33.53 1.47 9.90
CA GLU A 764 -32.93 2.73 9.45
C GLU A 764 -33.41 3.10 8.05
N ALA A 765 -34.64 3.63 7.95
CA ALA A 765 -35.14 4.21 6.72
C ALA A 765 -34.28 5.43 6.36
N VAL A 766 -33.53 5.30 5.26
CA VAL A 766 -32.79 6.39 4.62
C VAL A 766 -33.53 6.67 3.32
N GLN A 767 -34.14 7.84 3.22
CA GLN A 767 -34.94 8.23 2.05
C GLN A 767 -34.30 9.42 1.35
N GLU A 768 -34.38 9.49 0.02
CA GLU A 768 -33.95 10.67 -0.74
C GLU A 768 -34.96 11.82 -0.58
N THR A 769 -34.46 13.06 -0.43
CA THR A 769 -35.31 14.24 -0.49
C THR A 769 -35.74 14.49 -1.94
N VAL A 770 -37.04 14.37 -2.24
CA VAL A 770 -37.59 14.46 -3.61
C VAL A 770 -38.73 15.46 -3.71
N VAL A 771 -38.84 16.14 -4.85
CA VAL A 771 -39.97 17.03 -5.15
C VAL A 771 -41.00 16.32 -6.03
N LYS A 772 -42.25 16.36 -5.61
CA LYS A 772 -43.41 15.80 -6.32
C LYS A 772 -44.40 16.91 -6.64
N ILE A 773 -44.60 17.20 -7.92
CA ILE A 773 -45.62 18.15 -8.38
C ILE A 773 -46.85 17.34 -8.83
N THR A 774 -48.01 17.61 -8.21
CA THR A 774 -49.25 16.86 -8.44
C THR A 774 -50.26 17.66 -9.28
N SER A 775 -50.29 18.98 -9.13
CA SER A 775 -51.13 19.86 -9.95
C SER A 775 -50.36 21.16 -10.29
N PRO A 776 -50.30 21.57 -11.56
CA PRO A 776 -50.75 20.82 -12.74
C PRO A 776 -49.96 19.51 -12.93
N ALA A 777 -50.54 18.54 -13.60
CA ALA A 777 -49.83 17.32 -13.98
C ALA A 777 -48.86 17.62 -15.14
N ASP A 778 -47.72 16.92 -15.18
CA ASP A 778 -46.73 17.10 -16.23
C ASP A 778 -47.31 16.73 -17.61
N ASN A 779 -47.05 17.58 -18.60
CA ASN A 779 -47.56 17.55 -19.97
C ASN A 779 -49.09 17.65 -20.12
N ALA A 780 -49.82 18.12 -19.09
CA ALA A 780 -51.27 18.27 -19.17
C ALA A 780 -51.70 19.43 -20.11
N VAL A 781 -52.86 19.28 -20.76
CA VAL A 781 -53.58 20.36 -21.47
C VAL A 781 -54.75 20.82 -20.61
N ILE A 782 -54.83 22.11 -20.31
CA ILE A 782 -55.73 22.70 -19.32
C ILE A 782 -56.56 23.82 -19.97
N ASN A 783 -57.88 23.74 -19.84
CA ASN A 783 -58.81 24.64 -20.56
C ASN A 783 -59.24 25.86 -19.72
N THR A 784 -58.44 26.25 -18.73
CA THR A 784 -58.66 27.42 -17.85
C THR A 784 -57.33 28.11 -17.58
N GLY A 785 -57.32 29.45 -17.57
CA GLY A 785 -56.15 30.26 -17.23
C GLY A 785 -55.92 30.42 -15.71
N ARG A 786 -56.77 29.83 -14.86
CA ARG A 786 -56.61 29.75 -13.40
C ARG A 786 -56.51 28.30 -12.99
N ILE A 787 -55.38 27.91 -12.40
CA ILE A 787 -54.99 26.50 -12.25
C ILE A 787 -54.52 26.24 -10.81
N PRO A 788 -55.08 25.25 -10.10
CA PRO A 788 -54.57 24.86 -8.79
C PRO A 788 -53.09 24.42 -8.85
N LEU A 789 -52.28 24.89 -7.90
CA LEU A 789 -50.93 24.43 -7.66
C LEU A 789 -50.93 23.51 -6.44
N THR A 790 -50.39 22.30 -6.59
CA THR A 790 -50.11 21.38 -5.48
C THR A 790 -48.81 20.64 -5.73
N ALA A 791 -47.84 20.85 -4.85
CA ALA A 791 -46.56 20.14 -4.84
C ALA A 791 -46.17 19.74 -3.42
N GLU A 792 -45.28 18.77 -3.30
CA GLU A 792 -44.72 18.28 -2.05
C GLU A 792 -43.21 18.11 -2.18
N ILE A 793 -42.46 18.51 -1.16
CA ILE A 793 -41.07 18.12 -0.96
C ILE A 793 -41.08 17.06 0.12
N ILE A 794 -40.76 15.82 -0.25
CA ILE A 794 -40.69 14.68 0.65
C ILE A 794 -39.25 14.59 1.14
N THR A 795 -39.01 14.78 2.44
CA THR A 795 -37.65 14.81 3.01
C THR A 795 -37.24 13.48 3.60
N ASP A 796 -35.93 13.22 3.66
CA ASP A 796 -35.38 12.19 4.54
C ASP A 796 -35.79 12.48 6.00
N PRO A 797 -36.50 11.59 6.71
CA PRO A 797 -36.85 11.77 8.12
C PRO A 797 -35.62 11.95 9.04
N LYS A 798 -34.44 11.53 8.58
CA LYS A 798 -33.16 11.66 9.29
C LYS A 798 -32.20 12.67 8.63
N GLY A 799 -32.63 13.36 7.57
CA GLY A 799 -31.84 14.40 6.90
C GLY A 799 -31.88 15.74 7.66
N THR A 800 -31.09 16.71 7.19
CA THR A 800 -31.01 18.07 7.78
C THR A 800 -32.32 18.86 7.64
N GLY A 801 -33.28 18.37 6.84
CA GLY A 801 -34.51 19.08 6.50
C GLY A 801 -34.28 20.11 5.40
N VAL A 802 -35.37 20.66 4.86
CA VAL A 802 -35.30 21.68 3.80
C VAL A 802 -35.49 23.07 4.41
N ASP A 803 -34.65 24.04 4.04
CA ASP A 803 -34.85 25.44 4.45
C ASP A 803 -36.11 25.97 3.76
N PRO A 804 -37.20 26.27 4.49
CA PRO A 804 -38.43 26.74 3.86
C PRO A 804 -38.25 28.06 3.11
N ASN A 805 -37.27 28.89 3.48
CA ASN A 805 -37.01 30.18 2.84
C ASN A 805 -36.28 30.05 1.50
N SER A 806 -35.64 28.90 1.26
CA SER A 806 -34.97 28.59 0.00
C SER A 806 -35.93 28.10 -1.09
N ILE A 807 -37.16 27.74 -0.71
CA ILE A 807 -38.12 27.14 -1.63
C ILE A 807 -38.58 28.21 -2.62
N GLN A 808 -38.30 27.99 -3.89
CA GLN A 808 -38.78 28.83 -4.97
C GLN A 808 -39.66 28.01 -5.90
N VAL A 809 -40.82 28.57 -6.22
CA VAL A 809 -41.67 28.06 -7.30
C VAL A 809 -41.64 29.09 -8.41
N LEU A 810 -41.13 28.70 -9.58
CA LEU A 810 -41.03 29.56 -10.74
C LEU A 810 -42.05 29.12 -11.79
N LEU A 811 -42.90 30.05 -12.21
CA LEU A 811 -43.75 29.90 -13.39
C LEU A 811 -43.15 30.71 -14.53
N ASP A 812 -42.79 30.05 -15.63
CA ASP A 812 -42.15 30.67 -16.79
C ASP A 812 -40.93 31.53 -16.43
N GLY A 813 -40.13 31.01 -15.48
CA GLY A 813 -38.92 31.68 -14.98
C GLY A 813 -39.17 32.81 -13.98
N VAL A 814 -40.42 33.05 -13.55
CA VAL A 814 -40.78 34.08 -12.56
C VAL A 814 -41.16 33.44 -11.24
N VAL A 815 -40.55 33.91 -10.16
CA VAL A 815 -40.91 33.47 -8.80
C VAL A 815 -42.37 33.83 -8.50
N LEU A 816 -43.15 32.83 -8.12
CA LEU A 816 -44.52 33.00 -7.65
C LEU A 816 -44.54 33.48 -6.20
N SER A 817 -45.45 34.40 -5.90
CA SER A 817 -45.73 34.87 -4.54
C SER A 817 -47.12 34.42 -4.08
N GLY A 818 -47.42 34.54 -2.79
CA GLY A 818 -48.73 34.19 -2.23
C GLY A 818 -48.99 32.68 -2.09
N LEU A 819 -47.95 31.85 -2.14
CA LEU A 819 -48.07 30.40 -1.94
C LEU A 819 -48.18 30.04 -0.46
N THR A 820 -48.98 29.03 -0.17
CA THR A 820 -49.05 28.41 1.17
C THR A 820 -48.03 27.28 1.22
N ILE A 821 -46.97 27.47 2.00
CA ILE A 821 -45.92 26.47 2.24
C ILE A 821 -46.04 26.00 3.69
N THR A 822 -46.35 24.72 3.91
CA THR A 822 -46.65 24.16 5.24
C THR A 822 -46.00 22.79 5.44
N GLY A 823 -45.47 22.54 6.63
CA GLY A 823 -44.85 21.26 7.02
C GLY A 823 -43.36 21.40 7.32
N ASN A 824 -42.85 20.60 8.26
CA ASN A 824 -41.46 20.67 8.75
C ASN A 824 -40.60 19.50 8.27
N SER A 825 -41.21 18.33 8.02
CA SER A 825 -40.55 17.17 7.44
C SER A 825 -40.93 17.11 5.96
N ASN A 826 -42.13 16.62 5.63
CA ASN A 826 -42.66 16.80 4.28
C ASN A 826 -43.28 18.19 4.13
N ILE A 827 -42.83 18.94 3.14
CA ILE A 827 -43.28 20.31 2.89
C ILE A 827 -44.34 20.28 1.79
N SER A 828 -45.56 20.71 2.11
CA SER A 828 -46.65 20.89 1.13
C SER A 828 -46.66 22.33 0.63
N ILE A 829 -46.76 22.47 -0.69
CA ILE A 829 -46.82 23.74 -1.41
C ILE A 829 -48.17 23.81 -2.12
N LYS A 830 -49.01 24.78 -1.77
CA LYS A 830 -50.33 24.98 -2.35
C LYS A 830 -50.54 26.42 -2.81
N GLY A 831 -51.29 26.61 -3.89
CA GLY A 831 -51.66 27.93 -4.41
C GLY A 831 -52.54 27.84 -5.65
N GLU A 832 -52.68 28.95 -6.36
CA GLU A 832 -53.34 29.03 -7.67
C GLU A 832 -52.44 29.81 -8.65
N LEU A 833 -52.16 29.21 -9.80
CA LEU A 833 -51.51 29.87 -10.92
C LEU A 833 -52.53 30.75 -11.64
N GLY A 834 -52.12 31.96 -12.04
CA GLY A 834 -52.99 32.92 -12.73
C GLY A 834 -53.92 33.72 -11.80
N THR A 835 -53.59 33.82 -10.51
CA THR A 835 -54.44 34.49 -9.50
C THR A 835 -54.68 35.97 -9.80
N GLU A 836 -53.63 36.73 -10.10
CA GLU A 836 -53.74 38.16 -10.44
C GLU A 836 -54.29 38.37 -11.85
N LEU A 837 -53.78 37.59 -12.82
CA LEU A 837 -54.19 37.62 -14.22
C LEU A 837 -54.20 36.17 -14.75
N PRO A 838 -55.28 35.72 -15.44
CA PRO A 838 -55.29 34.39 -16.03
C PRO A 838 -54.10 34.18 -16.97
N LEU A 839 -53.50 32.99 -16.91
CA LEU A 839 -52.40 32.60 -17.78
C LEU A 839 -52.80 32.72 -19.25
N ALA A 840 -51.83 33.10 -20.09
CA ALA A 840 -52.04 33.10 -21.53
C ALA A 840 -52.30 31.68 -22.03
N ASP A 841 -52.99 31.53 -23.15
CA ASP A 841 -52.99 30.24 -23.84
C ASP A 841 -51.58 29.98 -24.39
N GLY A 842 -51.10 28.73 -24.28
CA GLY A 842 -49.78 28.35 -24.72
C GLY A 842 -49.03 27.44 -23.74
N TYR A 843 -47.74 27.27 -24.03
CA TYR A 843 -46.83 26.44 -23.26
C TYR A 843 -46.38 27.16 -21.99
N HIS A 844 -46.34 26.43 -20.88
CA HIS A 844 -45.87 26.93 -19.58
C HIS A 844 -44.90 25.93 -18.93
N THR A 845 -43.96 26.47 -18.14
CA THR A 845 -43.02 25.68 -17.34
C THR A 845 -43.18 26.03 -15.88
N LEU A 846 -43.29 25.00 -15.03
CA LEU A 846 -43.31 25.16 -13.57
C LEU A 846 -42.09 24.45 -12.97
N VAL A 847 -41.30 25.20 -12.22
CA VAL A 847 -40.12 24.69 -11.52
C VAL A 847 -40.33 24.86 -10.03
N VAL A 848 -40.13 23.81 -9.25
CA VAL A 848 -40.03 23.89 -7.79
C VAL A 848 -38.60 23.54 -7.43
N SER A 849 -37.91 24.45 -6.73
CA SER A 849 -36.55 24.27 -6.25
C SER A 849 -36.45 24.54 -4.75
N TYR A 850 -35.45 23.94 -4.11
CA TYR A 850 -35.16 24.10 -2.70
C TYR A 850 -33.66 24.00 -2.44
N THR A 851 -33.25 24.50 -1.27
CA THR A 851 -31.95 24.26 -0.64
C THR A 851 -32.21 23.60 0.71
N ASP A 852 -31.51 22.51 1.02
CA ASP A 852 -31.58 21.90 2.34
C ASP A 852 -30.76 22.68 3.38
N PHE A 853 -30.95 22.42 4.68
CA PHE A 853 -30.20 23.12 5.74
C PHE A 853 -28.69 22.82 5.73
N SER A 854 -28.25 21.86 4.91
CA SER A 854 -26.84 21.60 4.60
C SER A 854 -26.33 22.37 3.36
N GLY A 855 -27.15 23.21 2.74
CA GLY A 855 -26.77 24.04 1.59
C GLY A 855 -26.90 23.34 0.23
N LYS A 856 -27.46 22.13 0.17
CA LYS A 856 -27.61 21.37 -1.07
C LYS A 856 -28.90 21.73 -1.79
N ASN A 857 -28.79 21.97 -3.10
CA ASN A 857 -29.92 22.33 -3.95
C ASN A 857 -30.62 21.11 -4.55
N GLY A 858 -31.95 21.13 -4.63
CA GLY A 858 -32.75 20.17 -5.39
C GLY A 858 -33.86 20.88 -6.17
N SER A 859 -34.27 20.30 -7.30
CA SER A 859 -35.36 20.88 -8.11
C SER A 859 -36.13 19.84 -8.91
N LYS A 860 -37.36 20.19 -9.28
CA LYS A 860 -38.19 19.46 -10.24
C LYS A 860 -38.87 20.46 -11.16
N ALA A 861 -38.74 20.23 -12.46
CA ALA A 861 -39.48 20.95 -13.49
C ALA A 861 -40.59 20.06 -14.07
N ILE A 862 -41.73 20.66 -14.38
CA ILE A 862 -42.79 20.09 -15.21
C ILE A 862 -43.22 21.11 -16.26
N THR A 863 -43.96 20.64 -17.25
CA THR A 863 -44.49 21.47 -18.33
C THR A 863 -45.99 21.24 -18.47
N PHE A 864 -46.75 22.23 -18.93
CA PHE A 864 -48.18 22.08 -19.23
C PHE A 864 -48.61 23.11 -20.28
N THR A 865 -49.79 22.91 -20.89
CA THR A 865 -50.35 23.80 -21.92
C THR A 865 -51.70 24.34 -21.49
N VAL A 866 -51.94 25.64 -21.65
CA VAL A 866 -53.26 26.27 -21.47
C VAL A 866 -53.94 26.48 -22.85
N ASP A 867 -55.20 26.07 -22.99
CA ASP A 867 -55.99 26.21 -24.23
C ASP A 867 -57.45 26.59 -23.89
N THR A 868 -57.69 27.87 -23.63
CA THR A 868 -59.03 28.46 -23.42
C THR A 868 -59.70 28.90 -24.73
N GLY A 869 -58.97 28.88 -25.84
CA GLY A 869 -59.39 29.40 -27.14
C GLY A 869 -58.95 30.86 -27.40
N ALA A 870 -58.16 31.45 -26.50
CA ALA A 870 -57.56 32.76 -26.66
C ALA A 870 -56.38 32.72 -27.67
N PRO A 871 -55.84 33.88 -28.10
CA PRO A 871 -54.64 33.90 -28.91
C PRO A 871 -53.46 33.22 -28.19
N ARG A 872 -52.75 32.33 -28.88
CA ARG A 872 -51.52 31.70 -28.36
C ARG A 872 -50.38 31.74 -29.35
N VAL A 873 -49.17 31.89 -28.82
CA VAL A 873 -47.94 31.91 -29.61
C VAL A 873 -47.39 30.50 -29.70
N ILE A 874 -47.00 30.11 -30.91
CA ILE A 874 -46.33 28.85 -31.23
C ILE A 874 -45.03 29.21 -31.94
N ALA A 875 -43.98 28.42 -31.71
CA ALA A 875 -42.74 28.56 -32.45
C ALA A 875 -42.32 27.24 -33.07
N THR A 876 -41.93 27.31 -34.33
CA THR A 876 -41.51 26.16 -35.13
C THR A 876 -40.12 26.45 -35.67
N THR A 877 -39.17 25.55 -35.42
CA THR A 877 -37.77 25.71 -35.84
C THR A 877 -37.31 24.52 -36.67
N THR A 878 -36.52 24.76 -37.71
CA THR A 878 -35.86 23.71 -38.48
C THR A 878 -34.85 22.97 -37.57
N PRO A 879 -34.96 21.64 -37.40
CA PRO A 879 -34.24 20.92 -36.33
C PRO A 879 -32.75 20.70 -36.62
N THR A 880 -32.32 20.86 -37.87
CA THR A 880 -30.93 20.65 -38.29
C THR A 880 -30.41 21.79 -39.15
N VAL A 881 -29.09 21.97 -39.17
CA VAL A 881 -28.39 22.90 -40.06
C VAL A 881 -27.03 22.33 -40.46
N THR A 882 -26.56 22.64 -41.65
CA THR A 882 -25.21 22.29 -42.14
C THR A 882 -24.21 23.43 -41.87
N GLU A 883 -22.90 23.16 -41.92
CA GLU A 883 -21.87 24.18 -41.71
C GLU A 883 -22.02 25.33 -42.73
N GLY A 884 -22.13 26.57 -42.24
CA GLY A 884 -22.37 27.75 -43.07
C GLY A 884 -23.78 27.84 -43.68
N GLY A 885 -24.63 26.82 -43.48
CA GLY A 885 -26.03 26.79 -43.87
C GLY A 885 -26.91 27.69 -43.02
N SER A 886 -28.17 27.84 -43.43
CA SER A 886 -29.16 28.64 -42.70
C SER A 886 -30.35 27.80 -42.28
N PHE A 887 -30.95 28.15 -41.15
CA PHE A 887 -32.18 27.56 -40.64
C PHE A 887 -33.15 28.65 -40.20
N THR A 888 -34.42 28.30 -40.03
CA THR A 888 -35.47 29.28 -39.71
C THR A 888 -36.22 28.92 -38.45
N THR A 889 -36.57 29.95 -37.68
CA THR A 889 -37.51 29.91 -36.57
C THR A 889 -38.71 30.79 -36.92
N ALA A 890 -39.88 30.17 -37.09
CA ALA A 890 -41.14 30.86 -37.35
C ALA A 890 -41.90 31.06 -36.03
N LEU A 891 -42.38 32.28 -35.80
CA LEU A 891 -43.34 32.59 -34.74
C LEU A 891 -44.74 32.66 -35.35
N GLU A 892 -45.67 31.92 -34.79
CA GLU A 892 -47.05 31.79 -35.26
C GLU A 892 -48.03 32.11 -34.13
N ILE A 893 -49.17 32.69 -34.49
CA ILE A 893 -50.24 33.02 -33.56
C ILE A 893 -51.48 32.22 -33.95
N LYS A 894 -51.89 31.29 -33.10
CA LYS A 894 -53.21 30.65 -33.21
C LYS A 894 -54.26 31.58 -32.62
N ASN A 895 -55.44 31.65 -33.24
CA ASN A 895 -56.56 32.52 -32.89
C ASN A 895 -56.20 34.04 -32.79
N PRO A 896 -55.53 34.66 -33.78
CA PRO A 896 -54.96 36.01 -33.68
C PRO A 896 -55.99 37.15 -33.60
N LYS A 897 -57.28 36.88 -33.86
CA LYS A 897 -58.32 37.91 -34.06
C LYS A 897 -58.37 38.95 -32.93
N THR A 898 -58.23 38.52 -31.68
CA THR A 898 -58.28 39.38 -30.49
C THR A 898 -56.90 39.78 -29.96
N LEU A 899 -55.79 39.38 -30.60
CA LEU A 899 -54.45 39.83 -30.22
C LEU A 899 -54.35 41.34 -30.45
N ARG A 900 -54.06 42.11 -29.40
CA ARG A 900 -53.87 43.56 -29.52
C ARG A 900 -52.40 43.90 -29.62
N LYS A 901 -51.58 43.36 -28.72
CA LYS A 901 -50.15 43.67 -28.62
C LYS A 901 -49.36 42.41 -28.33
N ILE A 902 -48.17 42.29 -28.88
CA ILE A 902 -47.22 41.23 -28.56
C ILE A 902 -45.84 41.82 -28.27
N TYR A 903 -45.16 41.24 -27.30
CA TYR A 903 -43.76 41.45 -26.94
C TYR A 903 -43.08 40.08 -26.90
N ALA A 904 -42.03 39.91 -27.68
CA ALA A 904 -41.21 38.71 -27.70
C ALA A 904 -39.73 39.09 -27.61
N ASP A 905 -39.06 38.53 -26.62
CA ASP A 905 -37.65 38.74 -26.36
C ASP A 905 -36.92 37.40 -26.43
N ILE A 906 -36.21 37.17 -27.52
CA ILE A 906 -35.63 35.89 -27.90
C ILE A 906 -34.11 35.99 -27.76
N ILE A 907 -33.50 34.95 -27.21
CA ILE A 907 -32.06 34.82 -27.08
C ILE A 907 -31.53 33.63 -27.89
N TYR A 908 -30.31 33.78 -28.39
CA TYR A 908 -29.58 32.75 -29.13
C TYR A 908 -28.08 32.85 -28.82
N ASP A 909 -27.34 31.77 -29.06
CA ASP A 909 -25.89 31.74 -28.86
C ASP A 909 -25.16 32.41 -30.03
N THR A 910 -24.53 33.56 -29.75
CA THR A 910 -23.77 34.35 -30.73
C THR A 910 -22.49 33.67 -31.21
N ASN A 911 -21.98 32.67 -30.49
CA ASN A 911 -20.82 31.90 -30.92
C ASN A 911 -21.22 30.83 -31.95
N ALA A 912 -22.45 30.35 -31.87
CA ALA A 912 -22.98 29.31 -32.75
C ALA A 912 -23.59 29.88 -34.04
N VAL A 913 -24.39 30.94 -33.95
CA VAL A 913 -25.20 31.41 -35.11
C VAL A 913 -25.23 32.94 -35.21
N GLU A 914 -25.60 33.44 -36.39
CA GLU A 914 -25.88 34.86 -36.64
C GLU A 914 -27.24 35.04 -37.33
N VAL A 915 -27.91 36.16 -37.07
CA VAL A 915 -29.19 36.49 -37.74
C VAL A 915 -28.91 36.99 -39.15
N VAL A 916 -29.63 36.45 -40.13
CA VAL A 916 -29.62 36.91 -41.52
C VAL A 916 -30.63 38.04 -41.68
N ASP A 917 -30.18 39.16 -42.23
CA ASP A 917 -31.02 40.34 -42.45
C ASP A 917 -32.13 40.06 -43.46
N ALA A 918 -33.38 40.22 -43.03
CA ALA A 918 -34.55 40.05 -43.89
C ALA A 918 -34.86 41.27 -44.77
N ASP A 919 -34.32 42.45 -44.45
CA ASP A 919 -34.54 43.68 -45.23
C ASP A 919 -33.30 44.59 -45.22
N SER A 920 -32.45 44.40 -46.23
CA SER A 920 -31.20 45.16 -46.40
C SER A 920 -31.40 46.64 -46.72
N LYS A 921 -32.64 47.12 -46.91
CA LYS A 921 -32.93 48.54 -47.16
C LYS A 921 -33.14 49.33 -45.86
N THR A 922 -33.47 48.65 -44.77
CA THR A 922 -33.65 49.26 -43.45
C THR A 922 -32.33 49.19 -42.68
N ALA A 923 -31.95 50.27 -41.99
CA ALA A 923 -30.70 50.30 -41.25
C ALA A 923 -30.74 49.33 -40.05
N GLY A 924 -29.82 48.36 -40.03
CA GLY A 924 -29.71 47.33 -38.98
C GLY A 924 -30.47 46.04 -39.32
N LEU A 925 -30.09 44.93 -38.69
CA LEU A 925 -30.65 43.60 -39.01
C LEU A 925 -32.16 43.51 -38.71
N GLN A 926 -32.93 43.06 -39.69
CA GLN A 926 -34.37 42.87 -39.60
C GLN A 926 -34.77 41.40 -39.56
N VAL A 927 -35.97 41.14 -39.02
CA VAL A 927 -36.67 39.86 -39.03
C VAL A 927 -37.79 39.95 -40.06
N ALA A 928 -38.07 38.87 -40.79
CA ALA A 928 -39.14 38.90 -41.81
C ALA A 928 -40.51 38.89 -41.13
N LEU A 929 -41.15 40.06 -40.98
CA LEU A 929 -42.53 40.19 -40.48
C LEU A 929 -43.55 39.99 -41.60
N GLU A 930 -44.67 39.35 -41.29
CA GLU A 930 -45.73 39.12 -42.27
C GLU A 930 -46.55 40.39 -42.57
N PRO A 931 -47.15 40.54 -43.77
CA PRO A 931 -47.82 41.78 -44.19
C PRO A 931 -48.94 42.27 -43.25
N TRP A 932 -49.66 41.35 -42.59
CA TRP A 932 -50.73 41.72 -41.66
C TRP A 932 -50.17 42.33 -40.36
N VAL A 933 -48.95 41.97 -39.97
CA VAL A 933 -48.25 42.50 -38.81
C VAL A 933 -47.77 43.92 -39.07
N SER A 934 -47.28 44.19 -40.29
CA SER A 934 -46.84 45.52 -40.73
C SER A 934 -47.96 46.55 -40.83
N LYS A 935 -49.24 46.13 -40.83
CA LYS A 935 -50.40 47.03 -40.71
C LYS A 935 -50.62 47.51 -39.26
N GLY A 936 -50.04 46.81 -38.29
CA GLY A 936 -50.01 47.22 -36.89
C GLY A 936 -48.95 48.30 -36.64
N LYS A 937 -48.77 48.67 -35.37
CA LYS A 937 -47.74 49.62 -34.94
C LYS A 937 -46.53 48.85 -34.40
N VAL A 938 -45.48 48.73 -35.19
CA VAL A 938 -44.18 48.22 -34.72
C VAL A 938 -43.56 49.25 -33.77
N ILE A 939 -43.51 48.93 -32.48
CA ILE A 939 -42.92 49.79 -31.44
C ILE A 939 -41.42 49.52 -31.33
N THR A 940 -41.06 48.24 -31.26
CA THR A 940 -39.67 47.80 -31.17
C THR A 940 -39.46 46.68 -32.18
N HIS A 941 -38.46 46.84 -33.03
CA HIS A 941 -37.90 45.78 -33.85
C HIS A 941 -36.39 45.90 -33.76
N ARG A 942 -35.78 45.13 -32.87
CA ARG A 942 -34.36 45.22 -32.58
C ARG A 942 -33.71 43.86 -32.60
N VAL A 943 -32.66 43.72 -33.40
CA VAL A 943 -31.72 42.61 -33.35
C VAL A 943 -30.42 43.12 -32.76
N ASP A 944 -30.13 42.76 -31.52
CA ASP A 944 -28.84 42.97 -30.87
C ASP A 944 -27.96 41.75 -31.12
N ALA A 945 -27.23 41.79 -32.24
CA ALA A 945 -26.34 40.71 -32.64
C ALA A 945 -25.12 40.54 -31.71
N THR A 946 -24.80 41.54 -30.89
CA THR A 946 -23.66 41.47 -29.95
C THR A 946 -24.03 40.61 -28.74
N ASN A 947 -25.24 40.80 -28.22
CA ASN A 947 -25.74 40.08 -27.04
C ASN A 947 -26.64 38.89 -27.38
N GLY A 948 -26.78 38.54 -28.67
CA GLY A 948 -27.58 37.41 -29.12
C GLY A 948 -29.06 37.55 -28.83
N ARG A 949 -29.62 38.75 -28.98
CA ARG A 949 -30.97 39.08 -28.51
C ARG A 949 -31.83 39.71 -29.59
N ILE A 950 -33.07 39.25 -29.74
CA ILE A 950 -34.06 39.75 -30.70
C ILE A 950 -35.28 40.20 -29.90
N THR A 951 -35.63 41.47 -30.00
CA THR A 951 -36.80 42.03 -29.32
C THR A 951 -37.80 42.56 -30.35
N LEU A 952 -39.01 42.01 -30.30
CA LEU A 952 -40.15 42.41 -31.11
C LEU A 952 -41.25 42.94 -30.20
N GLU A 953 -41.75 44.14 -30.45
CA GLU A 953 -42.90 44.73 -29.77
C GLU A 953 -43.82 45.38 -30.79
N ILE A 954 -45.04 44.87 -30.90
CA ILE A 954 -45.97 45.25 -31.97
C ILE A 954 -47.36 45.41 -31.36
N ASP A 955 -47.96 46.59 -31.54
CA ASP A 955 -49.27 46.96 -31.02
C ASP A 955 -50.28 47.16 -32.16
N ASN A 956 -51.55 47.39 -31.83
CA ASN A 956 -52.65 47.55 -32.78
C ASN A 956 -52.87 46.36 -33.73
N LEU A 957 -52.69 45.12 -33.25
CA LEU A 957 -52.86 43.89 -34.04
C LEU A 957 -54.31 43.38 -34.14
N THR A 958 -55.26 44.01 -33.44
CA THR A 958 -56.64 43.53 -33.33
C THR A 958 -57.35 43.53 -34.68
N ASN A 959 -58.02 42.42 -35.01
CA ASN A 959 -58.72 42.20 -36.28
C ASN A 959 -57.85 42.31 -37.55
N LEU A 960 -56.51 42.28 -37.45
CA LEU A 960 -55.63 42.38 -38.62
C LEU A 960 -55.41 41.05 -39.36
N SER A 961 -55.68 39.90 -38.72
CA SER A 961 -55.72 38.58 -39.36
C SER A 961 -57.02 37.85 -39.04
N ALA A 962 -57.56 37.16 -40.05
CA ALA A 962 -58.76 36.31 -39.96
C ALA A 962 -58.43 34.80 -40.01
N GLU A 963 -57.15 34.45 -40.13
CA GLU A 963 -56.70 33.05 -40.19
C GLU A 963 -56.81 32.36 -38.82
N ALA A 964 -57.05 31.05 -38.81
CA ALA A 964 -57.08 30.26 -37.57
C ALA A 964 -55.69 30.21 -36.90
N THR A 965 -54.63 30.20 -37.70
CA THR A 965 -53.24 30.37 -37.28
C THR A 965 -52.57 31.28 -38.29
N ALA A 966 -51.99 32.40 -37.83
CA ALA A 966 -51.29 33.36 -38.66
C ALA A 966 -49.83 33.44 -38.27
N LYS A 967 -48.91 33.40 -39.25
CA LYS A 967 -47.48 33.60 -38.98
C LYS A 967 -47.22 35.07 -38.63
N LEU A 968 -46.53 35.33 -37.52
CA LEU A 968 -46.11 36.67 -37.10
C LEU A 968 -44.86 37.10 -37.88
N GLY A 969 -43.89 36.18 -37.97
CA GLY A 969 -42.66 36.43 -38.71
C GLY A 969 -41.71 35.24 -38.68
N THR A 970 -40.66 35.33 -39.47
CA THR A 970 -39.61 34.32 -39.59
C THR A 970 -38.25 34.94 -39.29
N ILE A 971 -37.55 34.33 -38.34
CA ILE A 971 -36.15 34.64 -38.03
C ILE A 971 -35.29 33.62 -38.77
N THR A 972 -34.40 34.11 -39.64
CA THR A 972 -33.43 33.26 -40.34
C THR A 972 -32.09 33.38 -39.64
N PHE A 973 -31.51 32.25 -39.27
CA PHE A 973 -30.18 32.16 -38.67
C PHE A 973 -29.22 31.47 -39.63
N LYS A 974 -27.96 31.89 -39.62
CA LYS A 974 -26.85 31.23 -40.32
C LYS A 974 -25.88 30.64 -39.31
N ALA A 975 -25.48 29.39 -39.52
CA ALA A 975 -24.48 28.73 -38.69
C ALA A 975 -23.10 29.38 -38.90
N LYS A 976 -22.44 29.77 -37.80
CA LYS A 976 -21.06 30.28 -37.83
C LYS A 976 -20.06 29.13 -37.97
N PRO A 977 -18.85 29.37 -38.52
CA PRO A 977 -17.81 28.33 -38.65
C PRO A 977 -17.40 27.61 -37.34
N GLY A 978 -17.66 28.23 -36.18
CA GLY A 978 -17.38 27.66 -34.85
C GLY A 978 -18.47 26.73 -34.29
N PHE A 979 -19.63 26.62 -34.94
CA PHE A 979 -20.73 25.77 -34.50
C PHE A 979 -20.45 24.29 -34.82
N GLN A 980 -20.55 23.39 -33.84
CA GLN A 980 -20.11 21.98 -34.00
C GLN A 980 -21.09 20.91 -33.50
N ASP A 981 -22.05 21.21 -32.63
CA ASP A 981 -22.89 20.15 -32.07
C ASP A 981 -24.36 20.55 -32.03
N ASN A 982 -24.78 21.37 -31.07
CA ASN A 982 -26.15 21.85 -30.96
C ASN A 982 -26.22 23.28 -30.44
N THR A 983 -27.29 23.98 -30.78
CA THR A 983 -27.59 25.32 -30.28
C THR A 983 -29.08 25.41 -29.97
N GLN A 984 -29.45 26.32 -29.08
CA GLN A 984 -30.83 26.53 -28.65
C GLN A 984 -31.22 27.99 -28.86
N ILE A 985 -32.42 28.19 -29.39
CA ILE A 985 -33.09 29.48 -29.42
C ILE A 985 -34.15 29.46 -28.34
N LYS A 986 -34.12 30.45 -27.44
CA LYS A 986 -35.02 30.49 -26.28
C LYS A 986 -35.79 31.78 -26.23
N LEU A 987 -37.05 31.69 -25.81
CA LEU A 987 -37.80 32.87 -25.40
C LEU A 987 -37.35 33.24 -23.98
N ARG A 988 -36.74 34.42 -23.83
CA ARG A 988 -36.37 34.97 -22.52
C ARG A 988 -37.58 35.59 -21.82
N LEU A 989 -38.41 36.30 -22.59
CA LEU A 989 -39.65 36.91 -22.09
C LEU A 989 -40.66 37.03 -23.23
N GLY A 990 -41.81 36.40 -23.06
CA GLY A 990 -43.00 36.62 -23.91
C GLY A 990 -44.10 37.31 -23.12
N ALA A 991 -44.69 38.34 -23.69
CA ALA A 991 -45.90 38.95 -23.16
C ALA A 991 -46.84 39.36 -24.29
N MET A 992 -48.15 39.26 -24.07
CA MET A 992 -49.16 39.68 -25.02
C MET A 992 -50.32 40.38 -24.32
N ILE A 993 -51.01 41.25 -25.05
CA ILE A 993 -52.27 41.86 -24.62
C ILE A 993 -53.36 41.34 -25.55
N VAL A 994 -54.41 40.76 -24.96
CA VAL A 994 -55.53 40.15 -25.67
C VAL A 994 -56.82 40.90 -25.35
N GLY A 995 -57.58 41.23 -26.38
CA GLY A 995 -58.87 41.92 -26.27
C GLY A 995 -58.74 43.34 -25.73
N SER A 996 -59.72 43.77 -24.94
CA SER A 996 -59.77 45.11 -24.31
C SER A 996 -59.06 45.19 -22.97
N ASN A 997 -58.55 44.07 -22.43
CA ASN A 997 -57.84 44.07 -21.16
C ASN A 997 -56.49 44.78 -21.34
N PRO A 998 -56.16 45.86 -20.59
CA PRO A 998 -54.89 46.55 -20.74
C PRO A 998 -53.70 45.76 -20.17
N SER A 999 -53.95 44.68 -19.41
CA SER A 999 -52.92 43.90 -18.72
C SER A 999 -52.22 42.92 -19.67
N SER A 1000 -50.90 42.84 -19.58
CA SER A 1000 -50.11 41.90 -20.37
C SER A 1000 -50.08 40.51 -19.73
N GLN A 1001 -50.49 39.48 -20.48
CA GLN A 1001 -50.35 38.08 -20.12
C GLN A 1001 -48.98 37.56 -20.56
N ARG A 1002 -48.26 36.88 -19.68
CA ARG A 1002 -46.99 36.20 -20.04
C ARG A 1002 -47.27 34.89 -20.75
N PHE A 1003 -46.43 34.56 -21.72
CA PHE A 1003 -46.42 33.26 -22.38
C PHE A 1003 -44.99 32.75 -22.47
N ASN A 1004 -44.84 31.44 -22.57
CA ASN A 1004 -43.56 30.79 -22.79
C ASN A 1004 -43.57 29.97 -24.09
N LEU A 1005 -42.40 29.55 -24.54
CA LEU A 1005 -42.21 28.66 -25.70
C LEU A 1005 -41.23 27.53 -25.32
N PRO A 1006 -41.39 26.33 -25.88
CA PRO A 1006 -40.39 25.28 -25.75
C PRO A 1006 -39.02 25.74 -26.26
N ASP A 1007 -37.94 25.20 -25.70
CA ASP A 1007 -36.59 25.38 -26.24
C ASP A 1007 -36.55 24.91 -27.70
N MET A 1008 -36.11 25.79 -28.60
CA MET A 1008 -36.01 25.50 -30.03
C MET A 1008 -34.61 25.00 -30.34
N ASN A 1009 -34.46 23.68 -30.40
CA ASN A 1009 -33.17 23.01 -30.55
C ASN A 1009 -32.78 22.83 -32.03
N VAL A 1010 -31.53 23.13 -32.35
CA VAL A 1010 -30.96 22.93 -33.69
C VAL A 1010 -29.63 22.17 -33.57
N THR A 1011 -29.50 21.10 -34.34
CA THR A 1011 -28.31 20.22 -34.33
C THR A 1011 -27.51 20.34 -35.62
N MET A 1012 -26.19 20.31 -35.52
CA MET A 1012 -25.30 20.29 -36.70
C MET A 1012 -25.43 18.95 -37.44
N GLU A 1013 -25.69 19.04 -38.74
CA GLU A 1013 -25.80 17.89 -39.62
C GLU A 1013 -24.54 17.75 -40.47
N TYR A 1014 -23.80 16.65 -40.25
CA TYR A 1014 -22.57 16.34 -40.95
C TYR A 1014 -22.83 15.48 -42.19
N ALA A 1015 -22.38 15.95 -43.35
CA ALA A 1015 -22.53 15.24 -44.62
C ALA A 1015 -21.45 14.16 -44.84
N LEU A 1016 -20.33 14.27 -44.13
CA LEU A 1016 -19.24 13.29 -44.15
C LEU A 1016 -19.10 12.62 -42.78
N SER A 1017 -18.74 11.35 -42.79
CA SER A 1017 -18.28 10.62 -41.61
C SER A 1017 -16.77 10.45 -41.67
N LEU A 1018 -16.11 10.57 -40.52
CA LEU A 1018 -14.66 10.45 -40.38
C LEU A 1018 -14.35 9.36 -39.36
N LYS A 1019 -13.38 8.51 -39.66
CA LYS A 1019 -12.87 7.48 -38.75
C LYS A 1019 -11.34 7.50 -38.79
N VAL A 1020 -10.69 7.37 -37.64
CA VAL A 1020 -9.23 7.32 -37.54
C VAL A 1020 -8.83 6.07 -36.76
N GLU A 1021 -7.96 5.25 -37.34
CA GLU A 1021 -7.52 3.96 -36.78
C GLU A 1021 -5.98 3.88 -36.82
N GLY A 1022 -5.34 3.15 -35.89
CA GLY A 1022 -3.89 2.97 -35.88
C GLY A 1022 -3.11 4.19 -35.34
N ILE A 1023 -3.51 4.73 -34.19
CA ILE A 1023 -2.97 5.98 -33.61
C ILE A 1023 -1.91 5.75 -32.51
N ARG A 1024 -1.47 4.51 -32.28
CA ARG A 1024 -0.44 4.20 -31.27
C ARG A 1024 0.98 4.38 -31.83
N PRO A 1025 1.99 4.68 -31.00
CA PRO A 1025 3.38 4.76 -31.44
C PRO A 1025 3.82 3.47 -32.15
N GLY A 1026 4.27 3.59 -33.40
CA GLY A 1026 4.70 2.46 -34.24
C GLY A 1026 3.61 1.82 -35.10
N GLU A 1027 2.34 2.21 -34.96
CA GLU A 1027 1.26 1.79 -35.86
C GLU A 1027 1.11 2.78 -37.03
N THR A 1028 0.69 2.26 -38.19
CA THR A 1028 0.31 3.10 -39.33
C THR A 1028 -1.13 3.56 -39.15
N THR A 1029 -1.34 4.87 -39.13
CA THR A 1029 -2.66 5.49 -39.00
C THR A 1029 -3.40 5.47 -40.34
N VAL A 1030 -4.66 5.04 -40.32
CA VAL A 1030 -5.59 5.11 -41.45
C VAL A 1030 -6.75 6.03 -41.09
N ILE A 1031 -6.91 7.10 -41.86
CA ILE A 1031 -8.03 8.04 -41.78
C ILE A 1031 -9.00 7.69 -42.91
N THR A 1032 -10.22 7.29 -42.59
CA THR A 1032 -11.28 6.93 -43.56
C THR A 1032 -12.38 7.98 -43.55
N VAL A 1033 -12.78 8.45 -44.73
CA VAL A 1033 -13.89 9.39 -44.96
C VAL A 1033 -14.96 8.74 -45.81
N THR A 1034 -16.20 8.74 -45.32
CA THR A 1034 -17.38 8.25 -46.06
C THR A 1034 -18.47 9.31 -46.13
N ASP A 1035 -19.40 9.16 -47.08
CA ASP A 1035 -20.66 9.90 -47.08
C ASP A 1035 -21.62 9.34 -46.01
N LYS A 1036 -22.81 9.94 -45.88
CA LYS A 1036 -23.87 9.48 -44.96
C LYS A 1036 -24.38 8.06 -45.23
N SER A 1037 -24.26 7.58 -46.46
CA SER A 1037 -24.67 6.23 -46.86
C SER A 1037 -23.57 5.20 -46.61
N GLY A 1038 -22.39 5.63 -46.13
CA GLY A 1038 -21.23 4.79 -45.88
C GLY A 1038 -20.34 4.56 -47.11
N ASN A 1039 -20.58 5.24 -48.23
CA ASN A 1039 -19.74 5.11 -49.41
C ASN A 1039 -18.44 5.91 -49.24
N PRO A 1040 -17.28 5.40 -49.71
CA PRO A 1040 -16.02 6.13 -49.62
C PRO A 1040 -16.02 7.44 -50.41
N VAL A 1041 -15.39 8.48 -49.84
CA VAL A 1041 -15.30 9.80 -50.48
C VAL A 1041 -13.87 10.06 -50.95
N GLU A 1042 -13.66 9.97 -52.25
CA GLU A 1042 -12.37 10.27 -52.89
C GLU A 1042 -12.07 11.77 -52.91
N ASN A 1043 -10.78 12.12 -52.78
CA ASN A 1043 -10.28 13.49 -52.84
C ASN A 1043 -10.88 14.43 -51.77
N ALA A 1044 -11.23 13.90 -50.59
CA ALA A 1044 -11.62 14.68 -49.41
C ALA A 1044 -10.36 15.21 -48.71
N ASP A 1045 -10.36 16.50 -48.41
CA ASP A 1045 -9.29 17.21 -47.73
C ASP A 1045 -9.30 16.92 -46.22
N ILE A 1046 -8.16 16.53 -45.66
CA ILE A 1046 -7.97 16.30 -44.21
C ILE A 1046 -7.21 17.47 -43.60
N TYR A 1047 -7.82 18.10 -42.60
CA TYR A 1047 -7.26 19.22 -41.83
C TYR A 1047 -6.90 18.75 -40.42
N LEU A 1048 -5.81 19.31 -39.88
CA LEU A 1048 -5.33 19.09 -38.52
C LEU A 1048 -5.36 20.41 -37.74
N ASN A 1049 -5.89 20.41 -36.51
CA ASN A 1049 -6.00 21.59 -35.63
C ASN A 1049 -6.59 22.84 -36.29
N ASP A 1050 -7.50 22.65 -37.26
CA ASP A 1050 -8.17 23.72 -38.02
C ASP A 1050 -7.21 24.71 -38.72
N ILE A 1051 -6.00 24.28 -39.08
CA ILE A 1051 -5.07 25.07 -39.90
C ILE A 1051 -5.64 25.36 -41.29
N SER A 1052 -5.24 26.46 -41.92
CA SER A 1052 -5.88 27.00 -43.13
C SER A 1052 -5.60 26.26 -44.44
N TYR A 1053 -4.84 25.16 -44.42
CA TYR A 1053 -4.54 24.35 -45.60
C TYR A 1053 -4.67 22.84 -45.30
N PRO A 1054 -5.10 22.01 -46.26
CA PRO A 1054 -5.27 20.59 -46.04
C PRO A 1054 -3.92 19.88 -45.95
N PHE A 1055 -3.77 19.01 -44.97
CA PHE A 1055 -2.55 18.22 -44.76
C PHE A 1055 -2.50 17.01 -45.69
N TRP A 1056 -3.65 16.36 -45.92
CA TRP A 1056 -3.77 15.19 -46.79
C TRP A 1056 -5.06 15.20 -47.62
N LYS A 1057 -5.11 14.36 -48.65
CA LYS A 1057 -6.32 14.06 -49.44
C LYS A 1057 -6.58 12.57 -49.48
N THR A 1058 -7.83 12.16 -49.32
CA THR A 1058 -8.22 10.75 -49.42
C THR A 1058 -8.06 10.19 -50.84
N ASP A 1059 -7.71 8.91 -50.93
CA ASP A 1059 -7.65 8.15 -52.18
C ASP A 1059 -9.05 7.69 -52.64
N LYS A 1060 -9.10 6.90 -53.73
CA LYS A 1060 -10.33 6.32 -54.30
C LYS A 1060 -11.14 5.44 -53.33
N ASN A 1061 -10.53 4.97 -52.25
CA ASN A 1061 -11.18 4.19 -51.20
C ASN A 1061 -11.57 5.07 -50.01
N GLY A 1062 -11.50 6.40 -50.15
CA GLY A 1062 -11.81 7.36 -49.10
C GLY A 1062 -10.79 7.37 -47.98
N GLN A 1063 -9.54 6.93 -48.22
CA GLN A 1063 -8.55 6.74 -47.17
C GLN A 1063 -7.29 7.60 -47.31
N VAL A 1064 -6.73 7.98 -46.17
CA VAL A 1064 -5.36 8.49 -46.02
C VAL A 1064 -4.62 7.56 -45.07
N VAL A 1065 -3.45 7.10 -45.48
CA VAL A 1065 -2.58 6.25 -44.66
C VAL A 1065 -1.31 7.04 -44.32
N THR A 1066 -0.99 7.17 -43.03
CA THR A 1066 0.10 8.02 -42.53
C THR A 1066 0.67 7.47 -41.23
N ASN A 1067 1.97 7.66 -40.97
CA ASN A 1067 2.60 7.34 -39.68
C ASN A 1067 2.86 8.59 -38.82
N LEU A 1068 2.41 9.76 -39.27
CA LEU A 1068 2.73 11.05 -38.65
C LEU A 1068 1.83 11.39 -37.45
N ILE A 1069 0.65 10.76 -37.32
CA ILE A 1069 -0.31 11.10 -36.26
C ILE A 1069 0.18 10.69 -34.87
N ALA A 1070 0.72 9.48 -34.69
CA ALA A 1070 1.17 9.02 -33.38
C ALA A 1070 2.32 9.89 -32.78
N PRO A 1071 3.37 10.28 -33.52
CA PRO A 1071 4.39 11.21 -33.01
C PRO A 1071 3.87 12.62 -32.69
N MET A 1072 2.86 13.11 -33.43
CA MET A 1072 2.29 14.43 -33.17
C MET A 1072 1.45 14.44 -31.88
N LEU A 1073 0.78 13.32 -31.55
CA LEU A 1073 -0.02 13.14 -30.34
C LEU A 1073 0.80 13.08 -29.03
N GLU A 1074 2.09 12.76 -29.09
CA GLU A 1074 2.97 12.79 -27.91
C GLU A 1074 3.20 14.21 -27.38
N ARG A 1075 2.95 15.23 -28.20
CA ARG A 1075 3.21 16.64 -27.87
C ARG A 1075 1.95 17.36 -27.42
N GLU A 1076 0.86 17.22 -28.16
CA GLU A 1076 -0.40 17.89 -27.87
C GLU A 1076 -1.59 17.13 -28.51
N PRO A 1077 -2.81 17.31 -27.98
CA PRO A 1077 -4.01 16.77 -28.61
C PRO A 1077 -4.20 17.29 -30.03
N LEU A 1078 -4.70 16.43 -30.92
CA LEU A 1078 -4.78 16.69 -32.34
C LEU A 1078 -6.21 16.53 -32.85
N LYS A 1079 -6.78 17.61 -33.38
CA LYS A 1079 -8.13 17.69 -33.92
C LYS A 1079 -8.09 17.45 -35.43
N ILE A 1080 -8.77 16.42 -35.91
CA ILE A 1080 -8.81 16.02 -37.33
C ILE A 1080 -10.21 16.25 -37.90
N ARG A 1081 -10.30 16.86 -39.08
CA ARG A 1081 -11.57 17.07 -39.81
C ARG A 1081 -11.41 16.80 -41.30
N ALA A 1082 -12.41 16.20 -41.94
CA ALA A 1082 -12.48 16.08 -43.39
C ALA A 1082 -13.40 17.15 -44.00
N LYS A 1083 -13.02 17.68 -45.17
CA LYS A 1083 -13.85 18.56 -46.00
C LYS A 1083 -13.84 18.13 -47.46
N LYS A 1084 -14.98 18.23 -48.15
CA LYS A 1084 -15.09 17.97 -49.60
C LYS A 1084 -16.19 18.83 -50.20
N ASP A 1085 -15.88 19.67 -51.19
CA ASP A 1085 -16.85 20.48 -51.94
C ASP A 1085 -17.81 21.29 -51.03
N GLY A 1086 -17.30 21.81 -49.91
CA GLY A 1086 -18.07 22.57 -48.91
C GLY A 1086 -18.77 21.72 -47.84
N GLN A 1087 -18.76 20.39 -47.96
CA GLN A 1087 -19.25 19.45 -46.95
C GLN A 1087 -18.17 19.12 -45.94
N ILE A 1088 -18.57 18.85 -44.68
CA ILE A 1088 -17.63 18.52 -43.60
C ILE A 1088 -18.03 17.30 -42.79
N SER A 1089 -17.04 16.72 -42.12
CA SER A 1089 -17.23 15.71 -41.08
C SER A 1089 -17.26 16.32 -39.68
N LYS A 1090 -17.79 15.56 -38.72
CA LYS A 1090 -17.53 15.83 -37.30
C LYS A 1090 -16.02 15.75 -37.06
N ALA A 1091 -15.47 16.68 -36.28
CA ALA A 1091 -14.07 16.64 -35.93
C ALA A 1091 -13.80 15.51 -34.92
N ILE A 1092 -12.70 14.79 -35.10
CA ILE A 1092 -12.20 13.80 -34.13
C ILE A 1092 -11.02 14.44 -33.40
N ILE A 1093 -11.10 14.54 -32.07
CA ILE A 1093 -9.98 14.97 -31.24
C ILE A 1093 -9.29 13.71 -30.72
N LEU A 1094 -8.01 13.60 -31.01
CA LEU A 1094 -7.13 12.52 -30.58
C LEU A 1094 -6.19 13.06 -29.51
N GLY A 1095 -5.84 12.26 -28.50
CA GLY A 1095 -4.86 12.67 -27.47
C GLY A 1095 -5.44 13.35 -26.22
N GLN A 1096 -6.74 13.14 -25.92
CA GLN A 1096 -7.29 13.30 -24.57
C GLN A 1096 -7.34 11.97 -23.83
#